data_AF-A0A8C5LQS9-F1
#
_entry.id   AF-A0A8C5LQS9-F1
#
_cell.length_a   1.000
_cell.length_b   1.000
_cell.length_c   1.000
_cell.angle_alpha   90.00
_cell.angle_beta   90.00
_cell.angle_gamma   90.00
#
_symmetry.space_group_name_H-M   'P 1'
#
loop_
_entity.id
_entity.type
_entity.pdbx_description
1 polymer ?
#
loop_
_entity_poly.entity_id
_entity_poly.type
_entity_poly.pdbx_seq_one_letter_code
_entity_poly.pdbx_strand_id
1 'polypeptide(L)'
;MSFDPSLLHNNGHNGYPNGTSILRETGVIEKLLTSYGFIQCSERQARLFFHCSQYNGNLQELKVGDDVEFEVSSDRRTGKPIAVKLIKIKTEILPEERISGQVVCAVPHNLESKSPAAPGQSPSGSVCYERLVFFRLDSERQMRCQGVVCAMKEAFGFIERGDVVKEIFFHYSEFKGDLEALQPGDDVEFTIKDRNGKEVATDVRLLPQGTVIFEDISIEHFEGTVTKVIPKVPNKNQNDPLPGRIKVDFVIPKELPFGDKDTKSKVTLLEGDHVRFNISTDRRDKLERATNIEVLSDTFEFTDESREMGVIAAMRDGFGFIKCVDRDARMFFHFSEVLDGNQLHISDEVEFTVVPDMLSAQRNHAIRIKKLPKGTVSFHTQSDHRFVGIVEKEATASSAKSSSPNKGKEKEGEEGIISYEDCGIRLTLPYHLKDLEGSAPQPGDKVEFSISEAKRTGQQSAVSMKVMGRSSNGKRFIGYIATLKDNFGFIETANHDKEIFFHYSEYSGDVDKLDLGDTVEYCLSKGKGNKVSAERVTKSHHVNGSNDEVDPILYWGKVIRPLRSVDPTQTEYQGMIELLEEACVKGRPIPFGIVGMSNKADCLQKGETVKFQLCVMGQNGQTMACNIEPLRRGTVECVKDQFGFINYEVGDSKKLFFHVKEIQDGVELQAGDEVEFSVILNQRTGKCSGCNVTRGPELVAAPRPDRLVSRLKSITLDDASAPRLIVLRQPKGPDNTKGFVSERKIRQTGVVD
;
A
#
# COMPACT_ATOMS: atom_id res chain seq x y z
N MET A 1 53.83 59.96 30.81
CA MET A 1 54.51 60.70 29.72
C MET A 1 55.14 59.63 28.83
N SER A 2 54.78 59.44 27.55
CA SER A 2 54.74 60.38 26.39
C SER A 2 56.17 60.81 25.97
N PHE A 3 56.60 60.74 24.71
CA PHE A 3 55.88 60.62 23.42
C PHE A 3 56.65 59.75 22.39
N ASP A 4 56.03 59.56 21.23
CA ASP A 4 56.46 58.93 19.96
C ASP A 4 55.93 59.87 18.83
N PRO A 5 56.54 60.05 17.63
CA PRO A 5 57.41 59.14 16.86
C PRO A 5 58.84 59.74 16.61
N SER A 6 59.55 59.81 15.45
CA SER A 6 59.18 59.68 14.01
C SER A 6 60.36 59.62 13.00
N LEU A 7 60.30 58.66 12.05
CA LEU A 7 60.75 58.74 10.62
C LEU A 7 62.28 58.92 10.33
N LEU A 8 62.89 58.50 9.22
CA LEU A 8 62.58 57.57 8.11
C LEU A 8 63.87 57.25 7.30
N HIS A 9 63.77 56.30 6.33
CA HIS A 9 64.71 56.01 5.23
C HIS A 9 66.02 55.26 5.58
N ASN A 10 66.32 54.09 4.96
CA ASN A 10 66.66 53.77 3.55
C ASN A 10 68.11 54.15 3.16
N ASN A 11 68.89 53.32 2.44
CA ASN A 11 68.71 51.90 2.07
C ASN A 11 70.09 51.27 1.74
N GLY A 12 70.24 49.95 1.83
CA GLY A 12 71.50 49.25 1.51
C GLY A 12 71.24 47.76 1.22
N HIS A 13 71.25 47.38 -0.06
CA HIS A 13 70.54 46.19 -0.56
C HIS A 13 71.47 45.26 -1.36
N ASN A 14 71.36 43.94 -1.15
CA ASN A 14 71.46 42.84 -2.14
C ASN A 14 71.80 41.48 -1.46
N GLY A 15 71.25 40.33 -1.89
CA GLY A 15 70.12 40.17 -2.81
C GLY A 15 70.02 38.80 -3.51
N TYR A 16 68.82 38.19 -3.43
CA TYR A 16 68.25 37.20 -4.37
C TYR A 16 68.90 35.79 -4.37
N PRO A 17 68.25 34.71 -4.88
CA PRO A 17 67.32 34.65 -6.03
C PRO A 17 65.85 35.03 -5.79
N ASN A 18 65.15 35.36 -6.88
CA ASN A 18 63.68 35.34 -6.94
C ASN A 18 63.18 33.92 -7.21
N GLY A 19 61.99 33.56 -6.71
CA GLY A 19 61.39 32.26 -7.01
C GLY A 19 60.22 31.82 -6.12
N THR A 20 59.39 32.75 -5.63
CA THR A 20 58.24 32.38 -4.79
C THR A 20 57.11 31.75 -5.62
N SER A 21 57.18 30.43 -5.81
CA SER A 21 55.97 29.63 -5.98
C SER A 21 55.05 29.90 -4.80
N ILE A 22 53.78 30.23 -5.08
CA ILE A 22 52.79 30.41 -4.02
C ILE A 22 52.37 29.01 -3.58
N LEU A 23 53.02 28.48 -2.55
CA LEU A 23 52.63 27.23 -1.92
C LEU A 23 51.19 27.36 -1.42
N ARG A 24 50.35 26.45 -1.91
CA ARG A 24 48.99 26.28 -1.42
C ARG A 24 49.01 25.29 -0.27
N GLU A 25 48.31 25.61 0.80
CA GLU A 25 48.10 24.73 1.95
C GLU A 25 46.77 24.01 1.80
N THR A 26 46.71 22.79 2.35
CA THR A 26 45.47 22.02 2.49
C THR A 26 44.89 22.11 3.89
N GLY A 27 43.57 21.96 4.01
CA GLY A 27 42.87 22.00 5.30
C GLY A 27 41.38 21.73 5.19
N VAL A 28 40.73 21.50 6.33
CA VAL A 28 39.30 21.19 6.43
C VAL A 28 38.53 22.39 6.95
N ILE A 29 37.34 22.67 6.38
CA ILE A 29 36.43 23.70 6.92
C ILE A 29 35.93 23.27 8.30
N GLU A 30 36.53 23.83 9.35
CA GLU A 30 36.19 23.57 10.75
C GLU A 30 34.88 24.26 11.16
N LYS A 31 34.64 25.47 10.64
CA LYS A 31 33.42 26.23 10.92
C LYS A 31 33.07 27.18 9.77
N LEU A 32 31.83 27.15 9.32
CA LEU A 32 31.28 28.04 8.30
C LEU A 32 30.14 28.88 8.88
N LEU A 33 30.11 30.17 8.55
CA LEU A 33 29.07 31.14 8.89
C LEU A 33 28.71 31.96 7.64
N THR A 34 27.62 32.72 7.70
CA THR A 34 26.99 33.36 6.54
C THR A 34 27.91 34.25 5.69
N SER A 35 28.97 34.82 6.26
CA SER A 35 29.93 35.68 5.56
C SER A 35 31.41 35.29 5.74
N TYR A 36 31.74 34.36 6.63
CA TYR A 36 33.12 33.95 6.89
C TYR A 36 33.20 32.54 7.48
N GLY A 37 34.41 31.97 7.53
CA GLY A 37 34.65 30.70 8.18
C GLY A 37 36.06 30.57 8.76
N PHE A 38 36.34 29.38 9.27
CA PHE A 38 37.64 28.96 9.76
C PHE A 38 38.04 27.63 9.10
N ILE A 39 39.30 27.55 8.68
CA ILE A 39 39.94 26.33 8.19
C ILE A 39 40.91 25.84 9.26
N GLN A 40 40.90 24.54 9.55
CA GLN A 40 41.99 23.88 10.25
C GLN A 40 42.99 23.39 9.20
N CYS A 41 44.22 23.92 9.20
CA CYS A 41 45.27 23.46 8.30
C CYS A 41 45.59 21.97 8.56
N SER A 42 45.80 21.19 7.50
CA SER A 42 46.20 19.78 7.58
C SER A 42 47.69 19.61 7.89
N GLU A 43 48.52 20.52 7.36
CA GLU A 43 49.99 20.43 7.43
C GLU A 43 50.59 21.03 8.72
N ARG A 44 49.77 21.72 9.52
CA ARG A 44 50.21 22.40 10.76
C ARG A 44 49.04 22.66 11.71
N GLN A 45 49.31 22.73 13.01
CA GLN A 45 48.33 23.13 14.03
C GLN A 45 48.05 24.65 13.99
N ALA A 46 47.52 25.14 12.87
CA ALA A 46 47.08 26.51 12.67
C ALA A 46 45.60 26.54 12.25
N ARG A 47 44.87 27.51 12.81
CA ARG A 47 43.45 27.75 12.54
C ARG A 47 43.32 29.10 11.85
N LEU A 48 42.99 29.10 10.56
CA LEU A 48 42.98 30.30 9.72
C LEU A 48 41.57 30.80 9.48
N PHE A 49 41.39 32.12 9.56
CA PHE A 49 40.16 32.80 9.16
C PHE A 49 40.12 32.96 7.63
N PHE A 50 38.94 32.83 7.03
CA PHE A 50 38.67 33.28 5.67
C PHE A 50 37.31 34.01 5.59
N HIS A 51 37.21 34.97 4.68
CA HIS A 51 35.91 35.57 4.32
C HIS A 51 35.29 34.78 3.17
N CYS A 52 33.97 34.57 3.13
CA CYS A 52 33.34 33.71 2.12
C CYS A 52 33.57 34.21 0.68
N SER A 53 33.82 35.51 0.47
CA SER A 53 34.22 36.04 -0.84
C SER A 53 35.63 35.62 -1.31
N GLN A 54 36.35 34.82 -0.53
CA GLN A 54 37.63 34.21 -0.90
C GLN A 54 37.46 32.79 -1.45
N TYR A 55 36.25 32.22 -1.39
CA TYR A 55 35.95 30.91 -1.97
C TYR A 55 35.62 31.05 -3.46
N ASN A 56 36.37 30.34 -4.30
CA ASN A 56 36.32 30.46 -5.75
C ASN A 56 35.37 29.41 -6.36
N GLY A 57 34.13 29.35 -5.85
CA GLY A 57 33.09 28.40 -6.24
C GLY A 57 31.71 28.77 -5.67
N ASN A 58 30.70 27.91 -5.87
CA ASN A 58 29.35 28.14 -5.35
C ASN A 58 29.30 27.94 -3.83
N LEU A 59 29.02 29.00 -3.08
CA LEU A 59 28.96 28.96 -1.60
C LEU A 59 27.88 28.02 -1.03
N GLN A 60 26.88 27.61 -1.81
CA GLN A 60 25.89 26.60 -1.37
C GLN A 60 26.45 25.17 -1.37
N GLU A 61 27.56 24.93 -2.08
CA GLU A 61 28.23 23.62 -2.18
C GLU A 61 29.35 23.44 -1.14
N LEU A 62 29.69 24.49 -0.38
CA LEU A 62 30.70 24.48 0.68
C LEU A 62 30.05 24.27 2.05
N LYS A 63 30.60 23.35 2.86
CA LYS A 63 30.08 22.92 4.16
C LYS A 63 31.22 22.72 5.16
N VAL A 64 30.85 22.62 6.44
CA VAL A 64 31.77 22.14 7.50
C VAL A 64 32.12 20.68 7.22
N GLY A 65 33.40 20.34 7.33
CA GLY A 65 33.94 19.02 6.98
C GLY A 65 34.45 18.89 5.54
N ASP A 66 34.29 19.91 4.69
CA ASP A 66 34.86 19.88 3.33
C ASP A 66 36.39 20.11 3.34
N ASP A 67 37.11 19.32 2.54
CA ASP A 67 38.51 19.55 2.18
C ASP A 67 38.64 20.75 1.21
N VAL A 68 39.54 21.68 1.55
CA VAL A 68 39.86 22.86 0.75
C VAL A 68 41.36 23.06 0.58
N GLU A 69 41.72 23.51 -0.63
CA GLU A 69 43.04 24.03 -0.96
C GLU A 69 42.99 25.56 -0.94
N PHE A 70 43.96 26.23 -0.32
CA PHE A 70 43.97 27.69 -0.18
C PHE A 70 45.39 28.28 -0.17
N GLU A 71 45.48 29.60 -0.40
CA GLU A 71 46.71 30.36 -0.25
C GLU A 71 46.68 31.12 1.08
N VAL A 72 47.82 31.24 1.76
CA VAL A 72 47.90 32.01 3.02
C VAL A 72 48.43 33.41 2.74
N SER A 73 47.68 34.41 3.20
CA SER A 73 48.06 35.82 3.14
C SER A 73 47.96 36.46 4.52
N SER A 74 48.36 37.72 4.65
CA SER A 74 48.22 38.49 5.91
C SER A 74 47.12 39.53 5.76
N ASP A 75 46.19 39.61 6.72
CA ASP A 75 45.18 40.67 6.76
C ASP A 75 45.87 42.03 6.82
N ARG A 76 45.57 42.90 5.85
CA ARG A 76 46.19 44.22 5.71
C ARG A 76 45.89 45.18 6.87
N ARG A 77 44.89 44.87 7.71
CA ARG A 77 44.51 45.70 8.87
C ARG A 77 45.07 45.20 10.20
N THR A 78 45.29 43.90 10.37
CA THR A 78 45.71 43.30 11.66
C THR A 78 47.00 42.48 11.60
N GLY A 79 47.57 42.26 10.42
CA GLY A 79 48.79 41.46 10.21
C GLY A 79 48.62 39.96 10.46
N LYS A 80 47.40 39.50 10.80
CA LYS A 80 47.14 38.08 11.10
C LYS A 80 47.09 37.23 9.83
N PRO A 81 47.58 35.97 9.86
CA PRO A 81 47.45 35.07 8.72
C PRO A 81 45.97 34.72 8.49
N ILE A 82 45.57 34.77 7.22
CA ILE A 82 44.22 34.46 6.72
C ILE A 82 44.34 33.58 5.47
N ALA A 83 43.35 32.73 5.24
CA ALA A 83 43.24 31.94 4.04
C ALA A 83 42.50 32.73 2.94
N VAL A 84 43.02 32.69 1.71
CA VAL A 84 42.52 33.39 0.53
C VAL A 84 42.52 32.45 -0.69
N LYS A 85 41.70 32.75 -1.71
CA LYS A 85 41.53 31.94 -2.93
C LYS A 85 41.26 30.44 -2.67
N LEU A 86 40.37 30.13 -1.73
CA LEU A 86 39.95 28.78 -1.38
C LEU A 86 39.31 28.09 -2.59
N ILE A 87 39.65 26.83 -2.82
CA ILE A 87 39.01 25.92 -3.78
C ILE A 87 38.63 24.64 -3.03
N LYS A 88 37.41 24.14 -3.22
CA LYS A 88 36.98 22.85 -2.66
C LYS A 88 37.61 21.71 -3.47
N ILE A 89 38.28 20.80 -2.77
CA ILE A 89 38.86 19.61 -3.38
C ILE A 89 37.70 18.68 -3.75
N LYS A 90 37.63 18.27 -5.02
CA LYS A 90 36.63 17.30 -5.50
C LYS A 90 37.25 15.91 -5.45
N THR A 91 36.68 15.03 -4.63
CA THR A 91 37.03 13.61 -4.59
C THR A 91 36.54 12.94 -5.86
N GLU A 92 37.42 12.72 -6.84
CA GLU A 92 37.09 11.94 -8.04
C GLU A 92 37.03 10.44 -7.68
N ILE A 93 35.81 9.92 -7.57
CA ILE A 93 35.55 8.49 -7.50
C ILE A 93 35.64 7.94 -8.93
N LEU A 94 36.76 7.30 -9.27
CA LEU A 94 36.89 6.59 -10.55
C LEU A 94 36.03 5.32 -10.55
N PRO A 95 35.25 5.06 -11.62
CA PRO A 95 34.42 3.85 -11.73
C PRO A 95 35.25 2.60 -12.10
N GLU A 96 34.65 1.43 -11.92
CA GLU A 96 35.28 0.11 -12.10
C GLU A 96 35.84 -0.13 -13.51
N GLU A 97 37.14 -0.44 -13.63
CA GLU A 97 37.68 -1.08 -14.84
C GLU A 97 37.57 -2.61 -14.73
N ARG A 98 36.91 -3.22 -15.71
CA ARG A 98 36.85 -4.67 -15.87
C ARG A 98 38.15 -5.19 -16.47
N ILE A 99 38.92 -5.96 -15.70
CA ILE A 99 40.16 -6.57 -16.19
C ILE A 99 39.82 -7.68 -17.21
N SER A 100 40.12 -7.44 -18.48
CA SER A 100 40.12 -8.43 -19.55
C SER A 100 41.55 -8.79 -19.92
N GLY A 101 41.98 -10.01 -19.61
CA GLY A 101 43.35 -10.46 -19.85
C GLY A 101 43.60 -10.93 -21.29
N GLN A 102 44.70 -10.49 -21.89
CA GLN A 102 45.21 -11.04 -23.15
C GLN A 102 46.71 -11.34 -23.05
N VAL A 103 47.13 -12.51 -23.52
CA VAL A 103 48.49 -13.05 -23.32
C VAL A 103 49.38 -12.78 -24.52
N VAL A 104 50.60 -12.28 -24.28
CA VAL A 104 51.71 -12.30 -25.25
C VAL A 104 52.99 -12.71 -24.52
N CYS A 105 53.63 -13.78 -24.97
CA CYS A 105 54.92 -14.26 -24.45
C CYS A 105 56.10 -13.67 -25.21
N ALA A 106 57.23 -13.50 -24.51
CA ALA A 106 58.56 -13.45 -25.12
C ALA A 106 59.57 -14.14 -24.19
N VAL A 107 60.41 -15.02 -24.75
CA VAL A 107 61.45 -15.77 -24.05
C VAL A 107 62.70 -15.79 -24.94
N PRO A 108 63.90 -15.83 -24.36
CA PRO A 108 64.92 -16.71 -24.94
C PRO A 108 65.70 -17.54 -23.89
N HIS A 109 65.87 -18.83 -24.20
CA HIS A 109 67.09 -19.66 -24.12
C HIS A 109 68.23 -19.21 -23.16
N ASN A 110 68.86 -20.06 -22.32
CA ASN A 110 69.12 -21.52 -22.37
C ASN A 110 69.63 -22.00 -20.96
N LEU A 111 69.86 -23.28 -20.58
CA LEU A 111 69.84 -24.60 -21.25
C LEU A 111 69.58 -25.75 -20.22
N GLU A 112 69.83 -26.99 -20.64
CA GLU A 112 70.13 -28.28 -19.95
C GLU A 112 70.42 -28.34 -18.42
N SER A 113 70.05 -29.42 -17.68
CA SER A 113 69.50 -30.72 -18.10
C SER A 113 68.75 -31.53 -17.01
N LYS A 114 67.97 -32.52 -17.46
CA LYS A 114 67.42 -33.72 -16.76
C LYS A 114 66.38 -33.53 -15.63
N SER A 115 65.18 -34.00 -15.95
CA SER A 115 63.97 -34.21 -15.12
C SER A 115 63.91 -35.67 -14.59
N PRO A 116 62.81 -36.16 -13.93
CA PRO A 116 61.58 -35.50 -13.44
C PRO A 116 61.17 -35.82 -11.97
N ALA A 117 60.32 -34.98 -11.35
CA ALA A 117 59.05 -35.35 -10.64
C ALA A 117 58.52 -34.25 -9.67
N ALA A 118 57.28 -33.80 -9.92
CA ALA A 118 56.31 -33.16 -9.01
C ALA A 118 56.75 -32.49 -7.66
N PRO A 119 57.07 -31.18 -7.64
CA PRO A 119 56.87 -30.28 -6.49
C PRO A 119 55.39 -29.83 -6.41
N GLY A 120 54.87 -29.07 -5.42
CA GLY A 120 55.34 -28.45 -4.17
C GLY A 120 54.08 -27.81 -3.50
N GLN A 121 53.94 -27.46 -2.22
CA GLN A 121 54.82 -26.77 -1.27
C GLN A 121 55.46 -25.47 -1.81
N SER A 122 54.81 -24.35 -1.46
CA SER A 122 55.35 -23.05 -0.96
C SER A 122 56.64 -22.47 -1.58
N PRO A 123 56.69 -21.16 -1.92
CA PRO A 123 56.26 -20.11 -0.98
C PRO A 123 55.46 -18.93 -1.58
N SER A 124 54.59 -18.34 -0.75
CA SER A 124 54.01 -17.01 -0.98
C SER A 124 54.98 -15.92 -0.54
N GLY A 125 55.61 -15.22 -1.51
CA GLY A 125 56.49 -14.09 -1.22
C GLY A 125 55.73 -12.86 -0.74
N SER A 126 55.90 -12.50 0.53
CA SER A 126 55.29 -11.30 1.14
C SER A 126 56.00 -10.01 0.70
N VAL A 127 55.25 -9.01 0.25
CA VAL A 127 55.77 -7.65 0.00
C VAL A 127 55.16 -6.68 1.01
N CYS A 128 55.88 -6.42 2.10
CA CYS A 128 55.48 -5.46 3.12
C CYS A 128 55.93 -4.04 2.73
N TYR A 129 55.00 -3.08 2.71
CA TYR A 129 55.33 -1.65 2.64
C TYR A 129 55.60 -1.10 4.05
N GLU A 130 56.82 -1.26 4.55
CA GLU A 130 57.26 -0.57 5.77
C GLU A 130 57.44 0.94 5.50
N ARG A 131 56.38 1.71 5.70
CA ARG A 131 56.48 3.18 5.77
C ARG A 131 57.05 3.57 7.13
N LEU A 132 58.39 3.56 7.24
CA LEU A 132 59.15 3.95 8.43
C LEU A 132 58.88 5.41 8.85
N VAL A 133 57.82 5.60 9.65
CA VAL A 133 57.58 6.85 10.38
C VAL A 133 58.44 6.81 11.65
N PHE A 134 59.46 7.68 11.70
CA PHE A 134 60.28 7.86 12.90
C PHE A 134 59.43 8.45 14.04
N PHE A 135 58.89 7.58 14.89
CA PHE A 135 58.35 7.99 16.18
C PHE A 135 59.50 8.46 17.07
N ARG A 136 59.63 9.79 17.18
CA ARG A 136 60.50 10.44 18.17
C ARG A 136 59.95 10.10 19.56
N LEU A 137 60.67 9.25 20.29
CA LEU A 137 60.34 8.91 21.67
C LEU A 137 60.42 10.16 22.55
N ASP A 138 59.28 10.58 23.11
CA ASP A 138 59.22 11.64 24.11
C ASP A 138 58.00 11.41 25.02
N SER A 139 58.23 11.48 26.34
CA SER A 139 57.28 11.20 27.45
C SER A 139 56.67 9.78 27.54
N GLU A 140 56.42 9.35 28.78
CA GLU A 140 55.74 8.09 29.08
C GLU A 140 54.25 8.16 28.70
N ARG A 141 53.89 7.74 27.48
CA ARG A 141 52.49 7.54 27.09
C ARG A 141 51.88 6.39 27.90
N GLN A 142 51.22 6.73 29.01
CA GLN A 142 50.39 5.78 29.76
C GLN A 142 49.36 5.15 28.81
N MET A 143 49.45 3.83 28.65
CA MET A 143 48.62 3.05 27.72
C MET A 143 47.13 3.36 27.95
N ARG A 144 46.46 3.85 26.90
CA ARG A 144 45.02 4.08 26.90
C ARG A 144 44.34 2.86 26.30
N CYS A 145 43.48 2.23 27.07
CA CYS A 145 42.58 1.18 26.60
C CYS A 145 41.30 1.82 26.09
N GLN A 146 40.60 1.10 25.20
CA GLN A 146 39.28 1.46 24.71
C GLN A 146 38.23 0.46 25.24
N GLY A 147 36.96 0.84 25.21
CA GLY A 147 35.86 0.00 25.64
C GLY A 147 34.51 0.71 25.47
N VAL A 148 33.42 0.04 25.85
CA VAL A 148 32.06 0.60 25.78
C VAL A 148 31.44 0.57 27.18
N VAL A 149 30.74 1.64 27.58
CA VAL A 149 30.04 1.68 28.88
C VAL A 149 28.91 0.65 28.87
N CYS A 150 29.06 -0.45 29.61
CA CYS A 150 28.07 -1.53 29.66
C CYS A 150 26.99 -1.31 30.74
N ALA A 151 27.33 -0.63 31.85
CA ALA A 151 26.41 -0.38 32.94
C ALA A 151 26.71 0.92 33.71
N MET A 152 25.65 1.62 34.11
CA MET A 152 25.68 2.85 34.91
C MET A 152 24.88 2.65 36.21
N LYS A 153 25.34 3.26 37.32
CA LYS A 153 24.72 3.18 38.66
C LYS A 153 24.73 4.58 39.30
N GLU A 154 24.63 4.68 40.63
CA GLU A 154 24.41 5.97 41.31
C GLU A 154 25.65 6.89 41.37
N ALA A 155 26.86 6.31 41.42
CA ALA A 155 28.13 7.06 41.50
C ALA A 155 29.28 6.45 40.68
N PHE A 156 29.01 5.36 39.96
CA PHE A 156 30.02 4.55 39.28
C PHE A 156 29.40 3.77 38.13
N GLY A 157 30.24 3.28 37.22
CA GLY A 157 29.84 2.43 36.12
C GLY A 157 30.84 1.32 35.84
N PHE A 158 30.53 0.54 34.81
CA PHE A 158 31.36 -0.50 34.25
C PHE A 158 31.56 -0.25 32.76
N ILE A 159 32.77 -0.54 32.28
CA ILE A 159 33.16 -0.45 30.87
C ILE A 159 33.54 -1.86 30.43
N GLU A 160 32.94 -2.37 29.36
CA GLU A 160 33.41 -3.59 28.71
C GLU A 160 34.70 -3.28 27.94
N ARG A 161 35.78 -4.01 28.23
CA ARG A 161 37.12 -3.75 27.69
C ARG A 161 37.25 -4.20 26.24
N GLY A 162 37.84 -3.35 25.41
CA GLY A 162 38.18 -3.67 24.01
C GLY A 162 39.43 -4.55 23.85
N ASP A 163 40.25 -4.70 24.89
CA ASP A 163 41.50 -5.49 24.87
C ASP A 163 41.36 -6.91 25.44
N VAL A 164 40.38 -7.17 26.32
CA VAL A 164 40.09 -8.48 26.91
C VAL A 164 38.59 -8.62 27.21
N VAL A 165 38.05 -9.85 27.21
CA VAL A 165 36.64 -10.13 27.53
C VAL A 165 36.37 -9.99 29.04
N LYS A 166 36.41 -8.76 29.56
CA LYS A 166 36.14 -8.40 30.96
C LYS A 166 35.56 -6.99 31.09
N GLU A 167 34.72 -6.79 32.09
CA GLU A 167 34.34 -5.45 32.56
C GLU A 167 35.42 -4.83 33.45
N ILE A 168 35.54 -3.49 33.43
CA ILE A 168 36.36 -2.72 34.36
C ILE A 168 35.53 -1.62 35.03
N PHE A 169 35.72 -1.44 36.34
CA PHE A 169 35.03 -0.46 37.16
C PHE A 169 35.61 0.95 36.94
N PHE A 170 34.74 1.97 36.88
CA PHE A 170 35.13 3.39 36.99
C PHE A 170 34.18 4.15 37.92
N HIS A 171 34.72 5.13 38.64
CA HIS A 171 33.93 6.08 39.45
C HIS A 171 33.64 7.34 38.63
N TYR A 172 32.50 8.01 38.84
CA TYR A 172 32.12 9.15 37.99
C TYR A 172 33.08 10.35 38.06
N SER A 173 33.85 10.51 39.13
CA SER A 173 34.94 11.50 39.21
C SER A 173 36.12 11.20 38.28
N GLU A 174 36.24 9.99 37.73
CA GLU A 174 37.28 9.60 36.77
C GLU A 174 36.95 10.02 35.34
N PHE A 175 35.66 10.27 35.04
CA PHE A 175 35.22 10.77 33.75
C PHE A 175 35.67 12.23 33.53
N LYS A 176 35.93 12.59 32.27
CA LYS A 176 36.43 13.90 31.83
C LYS A 176 35.55 14.44 30.71
N GLY A 177 34.29 14.66 31.05
CA GLY A 177 33.24 15.22 30.20
C GLY A 177 32.03 15.62 31.04
N ASP A 178 30.92 15.93 30.40
CA ASP A 178 29.63 16.14 31.05
C ASP A 178 28.97 14.78 31.36
N LEU A 179 28.70 14.50 32.64
CA LEU A 179 28.15 13.22 33.07
C LEU A 179 26.72 12.99 32.55
N GLU A 180 25.95 14.05 32.28
CA GLU A 180 24.61 13.93 31.68
C GLU A 180 24.67 13.43 30.22
N ALA A 181 25.84 13.54 29.58
CA ALA A 181 26.08 13.05 28.22
C ALA A 181 26.63 11.61 28.15
N LEU A 182 26.87 10.94 29.29
CA LEU A 182 27.44 9.58 29.34
C LEU A 182 26.36 8.52 29.57
N GLN A 183 26.18 7.60 28.62
CA GLN A 183 25.12 6.60 28.59
C GLN A 183 25.66 5.17 28.36
N PRO A 184 24.92 4.12 28.75
CA PRO A 184 25.26 2.75 28.37
C PRO A 184 25.19 2.59 26.84
N GLY A 185 26.25 2.05 26.24
CA GLY A 185 26.46 1.99 24.79
C GLY A 185 27.40 3.05 24.23
N ASP A 186 27.96 3.93 25.07
CA ASP A 186 28.97 4.91 24.64
C ASP A 186 30.38 4.31 24.57
N ASP A 187 31.07 4.59 23.46
CA ASP A 187 32.48 4.32 23.25
C ASP A 187 33.34 5.23 24.13
N VAL A 188 34.33 4.67 24.82
CA VAL A 188 35.23 5.42 25.72
C VAL A 188 36.68 4.98 25.63
N GLU A 189 37.60 5.94 25.82
CA GLU A 189 39.02 5.68 26.12
C GLU A 189 39.34 5.97 27.60
N PHE A 190 40.24 5.18 28.20
CA PHE A 190 40.58 5.28 29.61
C PHE A 190 42.00 4.74 29.89
N THR A 191 42.54 5.03 31.07
CA THR A 191 43.80 4.44 31.57
C THR A 191 43.54 3.48 32.71
N ILE A 192 44.10 2.27 32.63
CA ILE A 192 44.01 1.28 33.69
C ILE A 192 45.02 1.63 34.80
N LYS A 193 44.57 1.58 36.06
CA LYS A 193 45.41 1.72 37.24
C LYS A 193 44.99 0.69 38.29
N ASP A 194 45.94 0.14 39.04
CA ASP A 194 45.59 -0.65 40.22
C ASP A 194 45.13 0.27 41.36
N ARG A 195 44.06 -0.14 42.05
CA ARG A 195 43.71 0.38 43.38
C ARG A 195 43.37 -0.80 44.30
N ASN A 196 44.27 -1.09 45.23
CA ASN A 196 44.15 -2.14 46.25
C ASN A 196 44.04 -3.57 45.67
N GLY A 197 44.84 -3.90 44.65
CA GLY A 197 44.83 -5.22 44.00
C GLY A 197 43.64 -5.43 43.06
N LYS A 198 43.14 -4.35 42.46
CA LYS A 198 42.05 -4.32 41.48
C LYS A 198 42.33 -3.31 40.39
N GLU A 199 42.24 -3.74 39.14
CA GLU A 199 42.23 -2.84 37.98
C GLU A 199 40.98 -1.96 38.00
N VAL A 200 41.17 -0.64 37.88
CA VAL A 200 40.10 0.35 37.69
C VAL A 200 40.43 1.27 36.53
N ALA A 201 39.40 1.72 35.81
CA ALA A 201 39.53 2.69 34.73
C ALA A 201 39.54 4.12 35.30
N THR A 202 40.50 4.91 34.83
CA THR A 202 40.76 6.29 35.28
C THR A 202 41.02 7.21 34.08
N ASP A 203 40.71 8.50 34.20
CA ASP A 203 40.82 9.46 33.07
C ASP A 203 40.02 9.01 31.82
N VAL A 204 38.74 8.66 32.08
CA VAL A 204 37.77 8.15 31.10
C VAL A 204 37.23 9.31 30.25
N ARG A 205 37.17 9.15 28.92
CA ARG A 205 36.65 10.13 27.96
C ARG A 205 35.80 9.47 26.89
N LEU A 206 34.78 10.16 26.41
CA LEU A 206 33.99 9.76 25.24
C LEU A 206 34.85 9.71 23.97
N LEU A 207 34.58 8.73 23.13
CA LEU A 207 35.02 8.61 21.74
C LEU A 207 33.83 8.83 20.79
N PRO A 208 34.06 9.06 19.49
CA PRO A 208 33.00 8.94 18.49
C PRO A 208 32.42 7.52 18.49
N GLN A 209 31.09 7.39 18.49
CA GLN A 209 30.41 6.09 18.47
C GLN A 209 30.78 5.28 17.21
N GLY A 210 31.11 4.00 17.40
CA GLY A 210 31.62 3.12 16.34
C GLY A 210 33.16 3.11 16.20
N THR A 211 33.88 3.75 17.13
CA THR A 211 35.33 3.60 17.28
C THR A 211 35.68 2.24 17.89
N VAL A 212 34.87 1.73 18.82
CA VAL A 212 35.11 0.47 19.52
C VAL A 212 34.30 -0.66 18.90
N ILE A 213 35.01 -1.62 18.33
CA ILE A 213 34.42 -2.80 17.67
C ILE A 213 35.00 -4.03 18.37
N PHE A 214 34.16 -4.76 19.11
CA PHE A 214 34.53 -5.99 19.81
C PHE A 214 34.58 -7.21 18.90
N GLU A 215 33.70 -7.29 17.90
CA GLU A 215 33.51 -8.47 17.05
C GLU A 215 33.56 -8.12 15.56
N ASP A 216 34.06 -9.05 14.74
CA ASP A 216 33.96 -9.01 13.28
C ASP A 216 32.83 -9.95 12.82
N ILE A 217 31.78 -9.39 12.19
CA ILE A 217 30.66 -10.15 11.64
C ILE A 217 30.94 -10.47 10.16
N SER A 218 30.72 -11.72 9.74
CA SER A 218 30.88 -12.15 8.36
C SER A 218 29.87 -11.46 7.42
N ILE A 219 30.38 -10.97 6.27
CA ILE A 219 29.53 -10.45 5.18
C ILE A 219 28.73 -11.60 4.54
N GLU A 220 29.35 -12.79 4.48
CA GLU A 220 28.70 -14.02 4.04
C GLU A 220 27.68 -14.50 5.08
N HIS A 221 26.62 -15.13 4.57
CA HIS A 221 25.62 -15.83 5.36
C HIS A 221 25.89 -17.33 5.24
N PHE A 222 25.78 -18.03 6.36
CA PHE A 222 25.93 -19.47 6.46
C PHE A 222 24.59 -20.11 6.80
N GLU A 223 24.43 -21.37 6.44
CA GLU A 223 23.23 -22.17 6.68
C GLU A 223 23.61 -23.41 7.48
N GLY A 224 22.72 -23.87 8.34
CA GLY A 224 23.00 -24.96 9.27
C GLY A 224 21.79 -25.38 10.10
N THR A 225 22.00 -26.33 10.99
CA THR A 225 20.94 -26.97 11.78
C THR A 225 21.05 -26.60 13.26
N VAL A 226 19.97 -26.17 13.90
CA VAL A 226 19.94 -25.95 15.36
C VAL A 226 20.07 -27.30 16.07
N THR A 227 21.21 -27.54 16.74
CA THR A 227 21.46 -28.76 17.53
C THR A 227 21.00 -28.63 18.97
N LYS A 228 20.81 -27.40 19.47
CA LYS A 228 20.34 -27.14 20.84
C LYS A 228 19.71 -25.76 20.96
N VAL A 229 18.49 -25.70 21.48
CA VAL A 229 17.77 -24.43 21.72
C VAL A 229 18.18 -23.75 23.04
N ILE A 230 17.89 -22.44 23.14
CA ILE A 230 18.01 -21.69 24.39
C ILE A 230 16.83 -22.02 25.31
N PRO A 231 17.04 -22.44 26.57
CA PRO A 231 15.97 -22.70 27.51
C PRO A 231 15.22 -21.41 27.90
N LYS A 232 13.94 -21.28 27.53
CA LYS A 232 13.07 -20.12 27.85
C LYS A 232 12.88 -19.86 29.36
N VAL A 233 13.32 -20.77 30.23
CA VAL A 233 13.38 -20.60 31.68
C VAL A 233 14.83 -20.79 32.13
N PRO A 234 15.55 -19.71 32.48
CA PRO A 234 16.93 -19.82 32.95
C PRO A 234 17.03 -20.67 34.22
N ASN A 235 17.76 -21.77 34.15
CA ASN A 235 17.97 -22.62 35.32
C ASN A 235 19.01 -21.98 36.24
N LYS A 236 18.85 -22.08 37.58
CA LYS A 236 19.66 -21.32 38.56
C LYS A 236 21.16 -21.65 38.56
N ASN A 237 21.57 -22.70 37.86
CA ASN A 237 22.96 -23.15 37.73
C ASN A 237 23.53 -22.92 36.30
N GLN A 238 22.81 -22.21 35.42
CA GLN A 238 23.16 -22.04 34.02
C GLN A 238 24.05 -20.82 33.81
N ASN A 239 25.37 -21.02 33.88
CA ASN A 239 26.39 -19.97 33.73
C ASN A 239 26.94 -19.80 32.30
N ASP A 240 26.42 -20.54 31.30
CA ASP A 240 26.80 -20.39 29.89
C ASP A 240 26.01 -19.20 29.28
N PRO A 241 26.66 -18.09 28.88
CA PRO A 241 25.99 -16.92 28.32
C PRO A 241 25.51 -17.12 26.88
N LEU A 242 25.99 -18.15 26.18
CA LEU A 242 25.61 -18.50 24.81
C LEU A 242 25.14 -19.97 24.78
N PRO A 243 24.02 -20.32 25.43
CA PRO A 243 23.67 -21.71 25.73
C PRO A 243 23.11 -22.52 24.56
N GLY A 244 22.70 -21.88 23.46
CA GLY A 244 22.22 -22.52 22.23
C GLY A 244 23.38 -23.01 21.35
N ARG A 245 23.12 -23.96 20.44
CA ARG A 245 24.12 -24.48 19.48
C ARG A 245 23.52 -24.65 18.08
N ILE A 246 24.30 -24.29 17.06
CA ILE A 246 24.02 -24.53 15.64
C ILE A 246 25.18 -25.32 15.05
N LYS A 247 24.89 -26.41 14.35
CA LYS A 247 25.85 -27.16 13.55
C LYS A 247 25.84 -26.66 12.11
N VAL A 248 27.03 -26.39 11.56
CA VAL A 248 27.25 -25.99 10.17
C VAL A 248 28.26 -26.93 9.51
N ASP A 249 27.88 -27.50 8.37
CA ASP A 249 28.69 -28.46 7.63
C ASP A 249 29.56 -27.76 6.58
N PHE A 250 30.66 -27.18 7.05
CA PHE A 250 31.80 -26.84 6.20
C PHE A 250 32.55 -28.11 5.75
N VAL A 251 33.70 -27.93 5.07
CA VAL A 251 34.68 -29.01 4.79
C VAL A 251 35.05 -29.82 6.05
N ILE A 252 34.95 -29.21 7.23
CA ILE A 252 34.95 -29.87 8.53
C ILE A 252 33.72 -29.37 9.30
N PRO A 253 32.78 -30.24 9.73
CA PRO A 253 31.62 -29.84 10.51
C PRO A 253 32.00 -29.08 11.79
N LYS A 254 31.31 -27.96 12.04
CA LYS A 254 31.59 -27.05 13.16
C LYS A 254 30.31 -26.81 13.95
N GLU A 255 30.41 -26.73 15.27
CA GLU A 255 29.30 -26.31 16.13
C GLU A 255 29.61 -24.91 16.69
N LEU A 256 28.64 -24.00 16.55
CA LEU A 256 28.74 -22.59 16.95
C LEU A 256 27.75 -22.31 18.08
N PRO A 257 28.18 -21.62 19.16
CA PRO A 257 27.29 -21.18 20.23
C PRO A 257 26.46 -19.95 19.82
N PHE A 258 25.32 -19.75 20.49
CA PHE A 258 24.52 -18.52 20.39
C PHE A 258 23.68 -18.25 21.66
N GLY A 259 23.29 -16.99 21.89
CA GLY A 259 22.49 -16.51 23.02
C GLY A 259 21.26 -15.69 22.61
N ASP A 260 20.49 -15.20 23.59
CA ASP A 260 19.15 -14.60 23.37
C ASP A 260 19.12 -13.31 22.51
N LYS A 261 20.28 -12.69 22.26
CA LYS A 261 20.43 -11.50 21.42
C LYS A 261 20.75 -11.82 19.96
N ASP A 262 20.98 -13.09 19.64
CA ASP A 262 21.59 -13.50 18.39
C ASP A 262 20.56 -13.91 17.34
N THR A 263 19.27 -14.01 17.72
CA THR A 263 18.16 -14.26 16.81
C THR A 263 17.62 -12.95 16.22
N LYS A 264 17.55 -12.88 14.89
CA LYS A 264 17.09 -11.72 14.13
C LYS A 264 15.59 -11.43 14.35
N SER A 265 14.81 -12.46 14.66
CA SER A 265 13.39 -12.38 15.02
C SER A 265 13.15 -12.94 16.43
N LYS A 266 11.89 -12.86 16.90
CA LYS A 266 11.43 -13.42 18.18
C LYS A 266 10.61 -14.71 18.01
N VAL A 267 10.77 -15.39 16.87
CA VAL A 267 10.12 -16.68 16.59
C VAL A 267 10.77 -17.77 17.43
N THR A 268 9.98 -18.74 17.89
CA THR A 268 10.52 -19.89 18.63
C THR A 268 11.38 -20.79 17.73
N LEU A 269 12.69 -20.85 18.01
CA LEU A 269 13.58 -21.90 17.50
C LEU A 269 13.28 -23.25 18.17
N LEU A 270 13.50 -24.34 17.42
CA LEU A 270 13.37 -25.75 17.81
C LEU A 270 14.63 -26.52 17.39
N GLU A 271 14.84 -27.71 17.96
CA GLU A 271 15.95 -28.58 17.56
C GLU A 271 15.63 -29.24 16.22
N GLY A 272 16.58 -29.20 15.28
CA GLY A 272 16.38 -29.63 13.89
C GLY A 272 16.07 -28.50 12.89
N ASP A 273 15.85 -27.25 13.34
CA ASP A 273 15.59 -26.12 12.43
C ASP A 273 16.71 -25.90 11.41
N HIS A 274 16.33 -25.61 10.16
CA HIS A 274 17.25 -25.08 9.16
C HIS A 274 17.31 -23.55 9.29
N VAL A 275 18.48 -23.01 9.61
CA VAL A 275 18.67 -21.59 9.94
C VAL A 275 19.76 -20.95 9.09
N ARG A 276 19.54 -19.69 8.71
CA ARG A 276 20.57 -18.80 8.13
C ARG A 276 21.08 -17.85 9.20
N PHE A 277 22.39 -17.60 9.21
CA PHE A 277 23.06 -16.77 10.21
C PHE A 277 24.36 -16.17 9.64
N ASN A 278 24.96 -15.20 10.35
CA ASN A 278 26.34 -14.77 10.11
C ASN A 278 27.24 -15.30 11.25
N ILE A 279 28.53 -15.49 10.99
CA ILE A 279 29.51 -15.79 12.05
C ILE A 279 30.01 -14.45 12.60
N SER A 280 29.92 -14.27 13.91
CA SER A 280 30.62 -13.20 14.62
C SER A 280 31.86 -13.76 15.29
N THR A 281 33.00 -13.08 15.13
CA THR A 281 34.27 -13.45 15.76
C THR A 281 34.70 -12.36 16.74
N ASP A 282 34.75 -12.66 18.04
CA ASP A 282 35.28 -11.72 19.03
C ASP A 282 36.79 -11.50 18.80
N ARG A 283 37.20 -10.24 18.70
CA ARG A 283 38.58 -9.86 18.40
C ARG A 283 39.55 -10.15 19.54
N ARG A 284 39.06 -10.33 20.76
CA ARG A 284 39.83 -10.39 22.02
C ARG A 284 40.27 -11.82 22.35
N ASP A 285 39.35 -12.78 22.29
CA ASP A 285 39.61 -14.21 22.59
C ASP A 285 39.52 -15.14 21.37
N LYS A 286 39.04 -14.64 20.22
CA LYS A 286 38.78 -15.38 18.97
C LYS A 286 37.64 -16.40 19.08
N LEU A 287 36.71 -16.20 20.01
CA LEU A 287 35.47 -16.97 20.05
C LEU A 287 34.61 -16.65 18.82
N GLU A 288 34.27 -17.68 18.06
CA GLU A 288 33.30 -17.61 16.97
C GLU A 288 31.91 -18.07 17.46
N ARG A 289 30.88 -17.30 17.10
CA ARG A 289 29.48 -17.55 17.48
C ARG A 289 28.53 -17.23 16.33
N ALA A 290 27.35 -17.84 16.32
CA ALA A 290 26.32 -17.52 15.34
C ALA A 290 25.56 -16.24 15.76
N THR A 291 25.24 -15.37 14.80
CA THR A 291 24.46 -14.13 15.00
C THR A 291 23.53 -13.86 13.81
N ASN A 292 22.59 -12.92 13.95
CA ASN A 292 21.53 -12.63 12.96
C ASN A 292 20.71 -13.87 12.54
N ILE A 293 20.50 -14.81 13.46
CA ILE A 293 19.91 -16.13 13.19
C ILE A 293 18.44 -15.98 12.77
N GLU A 294 18.09 -16.61 11.64
CA GLU A 294 16.79 -16.53 10.97
C GLU A 294 16.37 -17.93 10.49
N VAL A 295 15.13 -18.35 10.79
CA VAL A 295 14.59 -19.65 10.36
C VAL A 295 14.29 -19.61 8.86
N LEU A 296 14.80 -20.58 8.12
CA LEU A 296 14.53 -20.71 6.69
C LEU A 296 13.19 -21.44 6.45
N SER A 297 12.48 -21.00 5.41
CA SER A 297 11.11 -21.46 5.10
C SER A 297 11.00 -22.92 4.67
N ASP A 298 12.14 -23.56 4.39
CA ASP A 298 12.34 -24.97 4.04
C ASP A 298 12.54 -25.89 5.26
N THR A 299 12.71 -25.34 6.47
CA THR A 299 12.76 -26.10 7.74
C THR A 299 11.68 -27.19 7.81
N PHE A 300 10.44 -26.82 7.44
CA PHE A 300 9.27 -27.69 7.48
C PHE A 300 9.29 -28.86 6.47
N GLU A 301 10.25 -28.88 5.54
CA GLU A 301 10.49 -30.00 4.62
C GLU A 301 11.49 -31.02 5.19
N PHE A 302 12.25 -30.65 6.23
CA PHE A 302 13.31 -31.46 6.85
C PHE A 302 13.03 -31.87 8.31
N THR A 303 12.09 -31.20 8.98
CA THR A 303 11.66 -31.52 10.36
C THR A 303 10.37 -32.35 10.39
N ASP A 304 10.25 -33.29 11.34
CA ASP A 304 8.99 -33.98 11.71
C ASP A 304 7.97 -33.05 12.43
N GLU A 305 7.91 -31.77 12.06
CA GLU A 305 7.10 -30.75 12.74
C GLU A 305 5.62 -30.85 12.35
N SER A 306 4.73 -31.03 13.33
CA SER A 306 3.29 -31.16 13.09
C SER A 306 2.60 -29.81 12.81
N ARG A 307 2.62 -29.44 11.53
CA ARG A 307 1.94 -28.25 10.98
C ARG A 307 0.42 -28.41 10.95
N GLU A 308 -0.29 -27.42 11.47
CA GLU A 308 -1.75 -27.31 11.45
C GLU A 308 -2.22 -26.09 10.66
N MET A 309 -3.43 -26.19 10.10
CA MET A 309 -4.06 -25.11 9.33
C MET A 309 -5.21 -24.45 10.09
N GLY A 310 -5.46 -23.18 9.79
CA GLY A 310 -6.56 -22.42 10.37
C GLY A 310 -6.71 -21.01 9.80
N VAL A 311 -7.65 -20.26 10.37
CA VAL A 311 -7.98 -18.89 9.95
C VAL A 311 -7.93 -17.94 11.15
N ILE A 312 -7.37 -16.75 10.96
CA ILE A 312 -7.31 -15.71 12.00
C ILE A 312 -8.73 -15.26 12.38
N ALA A 313 -9.18 -15.66 13.57
CA ALA A 313 -10.54 -15.48 14.06
C ALA A 313 -10.72 -14.24 14.95
N ALA A 314 -9.64 -13.71 15.52
CA ALA A 314 -9.61 -12.42 16.22
C ALA A 314 -8.17 -11.90 16.35
N MET A 315 -8.00 -10.57 16.27
CA MET A 315 -6.74 -9.88 16.56
C MET A 315 -6.93 -8.91 17.74
N ARG A 316 -5.86 -8.72 18.51
CA ARG A 316 -5.73 -7.79 19.65
C ARG A 316 -4.34 -7.16 19.62
N ASP A 317 -4.04 -6.29 20.57
CA ASP A 317 -2.72 -5.67 20.67
C ASP A 317 -1.67 -6.71 21.09
N GLY A 318 -0.63 -6.90 20.28
CA GLY A 318 0.43 -7.92 20.45
C GLY A 318 0.04 -9.39 20.24
N PHE A 319 -1.25 -9.76 20.19
CA PHE A 319 -1.69 -11.17 20.15
C PHE A 319 -2.97 -11.42 19.35
N GLY A 320 -3.22 -12.68 19.01
CA GLY A 320 -4.41 -13.09 18.26
C GLY A 320 -4.93 -14.48 18.63
N PHE A 321 -5.99 -14.89 17.93
CA PHE A 321 -6.61 -16.20 18.04
C PHE A 321 -6.89 -16.81 16.67
N ILE A 322 -6.46 -18.05 16.45
CA ILE A 322 -6.70 -18.83 15.24
C ILE A 322 -7.89 -19.78 15.49
N LYS A 323 -8.77 -19.93 14.50
CA LYS A 323 -9.72 -21.05 14.43
C LYS A 323 -9.04 -22.16 13.62
N CYS A 324 -8.58 -23.21 14.30
CA CYS A 324 -8.05 -24.42 13.66
C CYS A 324 -9.08 -25.09 12.76
N VAL A 325 -8.61 -25.82 11.75
CA VAL A 325 -9.44 -26.80 11.03
C VAL A 325 -9.80 -27.96 11.98
N ASP A 326 -8.81 -28.52 12.67
CA ASP A 326 -8.95 -29.82 13.36
C ASP A 326 -9.16 -29.72 14.89
N ARG A 327 -9.48 -28.53 15.42
CA ARG A 327 -9.77 -28.33 16.86
C ARG A 327 -10.93 -27.38 17.14
N ASP A 328 -11.69 -27.70 18.19
CA ASP A 328 -12.78 -26.87 18.73
C ASP A 328 -12.27 -25.62 19.45
N ALA A 329 -11.12 -25.72 20.13
CA ALA A 329 -10.53 -24.62 20.87
C ALA A 329 -9.84 -23.63 19.92
N ARG A 330 -10.07 -22.33 20.11
CA ARG A 330 -9.30 -21.28 19.40
C ARG A 330 -7.88 -21.23 19.95
N MET A 331 -6.90 -21.38 19.08
CA MET A 331 -5.49 -21.34 19.46
C MET A 331 -5.02 -19.90 19.64
N PHE A 332 -4.49 -19.59 20.82
CA PHE A 332 -3.86 -18.31 21.12
C PHE A 332 -2.48 -18.23 20.45
N PHE A 333 -2.07 -17.03 20.01
CA PHE A 333 -0.71 -16.75 19.56
C PHE A 333 -0.27 -15.32 19.86
N HIS A 334 1.05 -15.09 19.90
CA HIS A 334 1.67 -13.77 20.04
C HIS A 334 2.34 -13.36 18.72
N PHE A 335 2.37 -12.07 18.40
CA PHE A 335 2.88 -11.57 17.11
C PHE A 335 4.38 -11.80 16.88
N SER A 336 5.14 -12.17 17.92
CA SER A 336 6.54 -12.60 17.78
C SER A 336 6.72 -13.88 16.98
N GLU A 337 5.68 -14.72 16.90
CA GLU A 337 5.75 -16.05 16.28
C GLU A 337 5.42 -16.03 14.78
N VAL A 338 5.22 -14.87 14.17
CA VAL A 338 4.97 -14.73 12.73
C VAL A 338 6.30 -14.76 11.97
N LEU A 339 6.49 -15.78 11.12
CA LEU A 339 7.77 -16.08 10.48
C LEU A 339 8.24 -14.95 9.53
N ASP A 340 7.42 -14.65 8.53
CA ASP A 340 7.82 -13.84 7.38
C ASP A 340 7.77 -12.31 7.64
N GLY A 341 7.52 -11.89 8.89
CA GLY A 341 7.17 -10.49 9.22
C GLY A 341 5.85 -9.98 8.62
N ASN A 342 5.14 -10.82 7.87
CA ASN A 342 3.90 -10.50 7.16
C ASN A 342 2.79 -10.03 8.11
N GLN A 343 2.17 -8.88 7.82
CA GLN A 343 1.07 -8.37 8.65
C GLN A 343 -0.19 -9.23 8.50
N LEU A 344 -0.52 -9.98 9.55
CA LEU A 344 -1.72 -10.80 9.64
C LEU A 344 -2.97 -9.93 9.88
N HIS A 345 -4.06 -10.31 9.22
CA HIS A 345 -5.38 -9.69 9.30
C HIS A 345 -6.43 -10.72 9.70
N ILE A 346 -7.59 -10.26 10.18
CA ILE A 346 -8.74 -11.16 10.43
C ILE A 346 -9.18 -11.78 9.09
N SER A 347 -9.52 -13.06 9.12
CA SER A 347 -9.79 -13.89 7.93
C SER A 347 -8.60 -14.15 7.00
N ASP A 348 -7.36 -13.88 7.42
CA ASP A 348 -6.20 -14.50 6.78
C ASP A 348 -6.12 -15.99 7.12
N GLU A 349 -5.67 -16.77 6.13
CA GLU A 349 -5.38 -18.19 6.25
C GLU A 349 -3.92 -18.38 6.71
N VAL A 350 -3.70 -19.32 7.62
CA VAL A 350 -2.40 -19.54 8.26
C VAL A 350 -2.10 -21.01 8.52
N GLU A 351 -0.82 -21.32 8.49
CA GLU A 351 -0.23 -22.57 8.92
C GLU A 351 0.67 -22.31 10.14
N PHE A 352 0.60 -23.15 11.15
CA PHE A 352 1.26 -22.95 12.45
C PHE A 352 1.54 -24.27 13.14
N THR A 353 2.41 -24.27 14.14
CA THR A 353 2.69 -25.45 14.97
C THR A 353 2.10 -25.22 16.36
N VAL A 354 1.53 -26.25 16.98
CA VAL A 354 0.93 -26.15 18.31
C VAL A 354 1.79 -26.82 19.38
N VAL A 355 2.20 -26.03 20.36
CA VAL A 355 3.04 -26.47 21.48
C VAL A 355 2.35 -26.17 22.83
N PRO A 356 2.65 -26.96 23.89
CA PRO A 356 2.25 -26.61 25.25
C PRO A 356 2.92 -25.31 25.72
N ASP A 357 2.15 -24.47 26.40
CA ASP A 357 2.63 -23.24 27.04
C ASP A 357 3.57 -23.61 28.20
N MET A 358 4.85 -23.19 28.13
CA MET A 358 5.85 -23.49 29.15
C MET A 358 5.52 -22.91 30.54
N LEU A 359 4.64 -21.89 30.61
CA LEU A 359 4.15 -21.36 31.89
C LEU A 359 2.92 -22.12 32.41
N SER A 360 2.24 -22.91 31.56
CA SER A 360 1.09 -23.73 31.95
C SER A 360 0.85 -24.88 30.97
N ALA A 361 1.46 -26.04 31.22
CA ALA A 361 1.39 -27.23 30.35
C ALA A 361 -0.03 -27.84 30.15
N GLN A 362 -1.06 -27.25 30.75
CA GLN A 362 -2.49 -27.53 30.51
C GLN A 362 -3.09 -26.67 29.38
N ARG A 363 -2.32 -25.71 28.84
CA ARG A 363 -2.73 -24.76 27.82
C ARG A 363 -1.77 -24.87 26.64
N ASN A 364 -2.30 -24.89 25.43
CA ASN A 364 -1.50 -24.88 24.21
C ASN A 364 -1.55 -23.50 23.55
N HIS A 365 -0.50 -23.13 22.83
CA HIS A 365 -0.48 -21.96 21.95
C HIS A 365 0.10 -22.31 20.56
N ALA A 366 -0.16 -21.46 19.57
CA ALA A 366 0.40 -21.58 18.23
C ALA A 366 1.70 -20.77 18.11
N ILE A 367 2.74 -21.39 17.53
CA ILE A 367 4.03 -20.78 17.15
C ILE A 367 4.22 -20.89 15.64
N ARG A 368 5.28 -20.26 15.10
CA ARG A 368 5.75 -20.45 13.71
C ARG A 368 4.67 -20.24 12.66
N ILE A 369 4.01 -19.09 12.74
CA ILE A 369 2.84 -18.75 11.95
C ILE A 369 3.30 -18.26 10.58
N LYS A 370 2.98 -19.05 9.57
CA LYS A 370 3.22 -18.80 8.14
C LYS A 370 1.89 -18.38 7.52
N LYS A 371 1.88 -17.31 6.73
CA LYS A 371 0.67 -16.87 6.02
C LYS A 371 0.46 -17.71 4.77
N LEU A 372 -0.76 -18.23 4.57
CA LEU A 372 -1.12 -19.02 3.41
C LEU A 372 -1.82 -18.17 2.33
N PRO A 373 -1.75 -18.58 1.04
CA PRO A 373 -2.66 -18.08 0.02
C PRO A 373 -4.13 -18.34 0.37
N LYS A 374 -5.04 -17.47 -0.06
CA LYS A 374 -6.48 -17.66 0.17
C LYS A 374 -7.02 -18.86 -0.62
N GLY A 375 -7.89 -19.65 0.00
CA GLY A 375 -8.43 -20.89 -0.56
C GLY A 375 -7.61 -22.15 -0.26
N THR A 376 -6.54 -22.05 0.54
CA THR A 376 -5.73 -23.20 0.96
C THR A 376 -6.41 -23.97 2.10
N VAL A 377 -6.99 -23.24 3.07
CA VAL A 377 -7.52 -23.79 4.32
C VAL A 377 -9.00 -24.16 4.18
N SER A 378 -9.28 -25.38 3.75
CA SER A 378 -10.64 -25.93 3.81
C SER A 378 -10.93 -26.67 5.11
N PHE A 379 -11.97 -26.22 5.82
CA PHE A 379 -12.57 -26.87 6.99
C PHE A 379 -13.35 -28.15 6.66
N HIS A 380 -13.65 -28.39 5.38
CA HIS A 380 -14.46 -29.51 4.91
C HIS A 380 -13.79 -30.23 3.75
N THR A 381 -14.10 -31.51 3.56
CA THR A 381 -13.75 -32.30 2.38
C THR A 381 -15.03 -32.57 1.61
N GLN A 382 -15.16 -32.02 0.40
CA GLN A 382 -16.32 -32.26 -0.46
C GLN A 382 -16.03 -33.40 -1.44
N SER A 383 -17.01 -34.26 -1.68
CA SER A 383 -16.95 -35.30 -2.69
C SER A 383 -17.22 -34.75 -4.09
N ASP A 384 -16.34 -35.03 -5.06
CA ASP A 384 -16.59 -34.76 -6.49
C ASP A 384 -17.80 -35.54 -7.04
N HIS A 385 -18.19 -36.61 -6.35
CA HIS A 385 -19.36 -37.39 -6.68
C HIS A 385 -20.65 -36.60 -6.40
N ARG A 386 -21.62 -36.76 -7.30
CA ARG A 386 -22.99 -36.30 -7.10
C ARG A 386 -23.91 -37.49 -6.84
N PHE A 387 -24.59 -37.40 -5.72
CA PHE A 387 -25.58 -38.35 -5.25
C PHE A 387 -26.97 -37.82 -5.57
N VAL A 388 -27.93 -38.74 -5.62
CA VAL A 388 -29.32 -38.42 -5.91
C VAL A 388 -30.20 -39.02 -4.84
N GLY A 389 -30.98 -38.17 -4.18
CA GLY A 389 -31.77 -38.53 -3.00
C GLY A 389 -33.19 -37.97 -3.03
N ILE A 390 -33.92 -38.21 -1.94
CA ILE A 390 -35.27 -37.72 -1.70
C ILE A 390 -35.26 -36.98 -0.35
N VAL A 391 -35.88 -35.81 -0.28
CA VAL A 391 -36.01 -35.06 0.97
C VAL A 391 -37.05 -35.73 1.87
N GLU A 392 -36.64 -36.17 3.06
CA GLU A 392 -37.53 -36.76 4.06
C GLU A 392 -38.07 -35.71 5.03
N LYS A 393 -37.25 -34.69 5.33
CA LYS A 393 -37.56 -33.62 6.28
C LYS A 393 -37.07 -32.27 5.76
N GLU A 394 -37.94 -31.28 5.80
CA GLU A 394 -37.63 -29.89 5.46
C GLU A 394 -36.74 -29.25 6.53
N ALA A 395 -35.68 -28.54 6.13
CA ALA A 395 -34.84 -27.76 7.05
C ALA A 395 -35.57 -26.47 7.47
N THR A 396 -35.58 -26.15 8.76
CA THR A 396 -36.31 -24.95 9.26
C THR A 396 -35.39 -23.75 9.40
N ALA A 397 -35.85 -22.59 8.91
CA ALA A 397 -35.13 -21.33 9.07
C ALA A 397 -35.15 -20.87 10.53
N SER A 398 -33.97 -20.58 11.09
CA SER A 398 -33.87 -19.97 12.42
C SER A 398 -34.48 -18.56 12.40
N SER A 399 -35.54 -18.35 13.16
CA SER A 399 -36.27 -17.08 13.16
C SER A 399 -35.48 -15.98 13.88
N ALA A 400 -34.62 -15.27 13.13
CA ALA A 400 -33.79 -14.18 13.60
C ALA A 400 -34.62 -12.92 13.96
N LYS A 401 -35.38 -12.98 15.06
CA LYS A 401 -35.94 -11.78 15.69
C LYS A 401 -34.84 -11.06 16.47
N SER A 402 -34.70 -9.77 16.19
CA SER A 402 -33.76 -8.84 16.81
C SER A 402 -33.72 -8.95 18.34
N SER A 403 -32.57 -9.32 18.90
CA SER A 403 -32.27 -9.13 20.33
C SER A 403 -30.77 -8.86 20.50
N SER A 404 -30.42 -8.14 21.58
CA SER A 404 -29.08 -7.60 21.80
C SER A 404 -28.03 -8.69 22.12
N PRO A 405 -26.74 -8.47 21.83
CA PRO A 405 -25.69 -9.46 22.08
C PRO A 405 -25.39 -9.61 23.57
N ASN A 406 -26.09 -10.53 24.25
CA ASN A 406 -25.73 -10.97 25.60
C ASN A 406 -26.05 -12.45 25.80
N LYS A 407 -25.19 -13.14 26.55
CA LYS A 407 -25.04 -14.62 26.58
C LYS A 407 -26.36 -15.42 26.63
N GLY A 408 -26.67 -16.08 25.52
CA GLY A 408 -27.56 -17.24 25.43
C GLY A 408 -27.05 -18.17 24.33
N LYS A 409 -27.29 -19.49 24.42
CA LYS A 409 -26.97 -20.40 23.31
C LYS A 409 -27.78 -19.98 22.08
N GLU A 410 -27.12 -19.84 20.94
CA GLU A 410 -27.82 -19.76 19.66
C GLU A 410 -28.67 -21.03 19.51
N LYS A 411 -29.96 -20.85 19.24
CA LYS A 411 -30.85 -21.98 18.97
C LYS A 411 -30.69 -22.32 17.50
N GLU A 412 -29.79 -23.28 17.23
CA GLU A 412 -29.51 -23.78 15.88
C GLU A 412 -30.81 -24.12 15.15
N GLY A 413 -30.87 -23.77 13.85
CA GLY A 413 -32.01 -24.08 12.99
C GLY A 413 -32.16 -25.59 12.86
N GLU A 414 -33.38 -26.10 12.78
CA GLU A 414 -33.58 -27.55 12.76
C GLU A 414 -33.16 -28.10 11.39
N GLU A 415 -32.09 -28.90 11.36
CA GLU A 415 -31.55 -29.51 10.15
C GLU A 415 -32.64 -30.32 9.41
N GLY A 416 -32.62 -30.20 8.09
CA GLY A 416 -33.39 -31.07 7.20
C GLY A 416 -32.67 -32.39 6.99
N ILE A 417 -33.40 -33.39 6.50
CA ILE A 417 -32.85 -34.73 6.25
C ILE A 417 -33.24 -35.15 4.84
N ILE A 418 -32.24 -35.64 4.10
CA ILE A 418 -32.45 -36.38 2.85
C ILE A 418 -32.10 -37.85 3.07
N SER A 419 -32.71 -38.74 2.31
CA SER A 419 -32.22 -40.10 2.12
C SER A 419 -31.74 -40.33 0.70
N TYR A 420 -30.73 -41.18 0.55
CA TYR A 420 -30.17 -41.58 -0.73
C TYR A 420 -29.79 -43.06 -0.66
N GLU A 421 -29.47 -43.64 -1.81
CA GLU A 421 -29.07 -45.05 -1.92
C GLU A 421 -27.64 -45.11 -2.45
N ASP A 422 -26.77 -45.84 -1.72
CA ASP A 422 -25.40 -46.10 -2.13
C ASP A 422 -25.09 -47.60 -1.96
N CYS A 423 -24.50 -48.21 -2.99
CA CYS A 423 -24.29 -49.67 -3.10
C CYS A 423 -25.50 -50.57 -2.71
N GLY A 424 -26.74 -50.08 -2.84
CA GLY A 424 -27.97 -50.80 -2.44
C GLY A 424 -28.37 -50.62 -0.96
N ILE A 425 -27.69 -49.74 -0.23
CA ILE A 425 -27.97 -49.38 1.16
C ILE A 425 -28.61 -47.98 1.18
N ARG A 426 -29.80 -47.86 1.78
CA ARG A 426 -30.42 -46.56 2.04
C ARG A 426 -29.75 -45.88 3.22
N LEU A 427 -29.13 -44.74 2.95
CA LEU A 427 -28.48 -43.85 3.91
C LEU A 427 -29.30 -42.57 4.10
N THR A 428 -28.99 -41.82 5.15
CA THR A 428 -29.63 -40.55 5.51
C THR A 428 -28.58 -39.50 5.84
N LEU A 429 -28.75 -38.28 5.35
CA LEU A 429 -27.77 -37.21 5.45
C LEU A 429 -28.45 -35.89 5.87
N PRO A 430 -27.90 -35.13 6.83
CA PRO A 430 -28.43 -33.83 7.22
C PRO A 430 -28.11 -32.76 6.17
N TYR A 431 -28.94 -31.72 6.11
CA TYR A 431 -28.69 -30.55 5.26
C TYR A 431 -29.21 -29.25 5.88
N HIS A 432 -28.66 -28.13 5.41
CA HIS A 432 -29.02 -26.79 5.84
C HIS A 432 -29.54 -25.95 4.65
N LEU A 433 -30.40 -24.98 4.94
CA LEU A 433 -30.91 -24.02 3.95
C LEU A 433 -29.84 -23.16 3.27
N LYS A 434 -28.64 -23.06 3.88
CA LYS A 434 -27.50 -22.27 3.38
C LYS A 434 -26.74 -22.96 2.22
N ASP A 435 -26.89 -24.28 2.08
CA ASP A 435 -26.13 -25.12 1.13
C ASP A 435 -26.99 -25.55 -0.08
N LEU A 436 -28.10 -24.84 -0.32
CA LEU A 436 -29.08 -25.07 -1.38
C LEU A 436 -28.78 -24.23 -2.63
N GLU A 437 -28.87 -24.86 -3.81
CA GLU A 437 -28.82 -24.22 -5.12
C GLU A 437 -30.25 -24.00 -5.65
N GLY A 438 -30.84 -22.85 -5.30
CA GLY A 438 -32.16 -22.40 -5.79
C GLY A 438 -33.30 -22.62 -4.80
N SER A 439 -34.46 -23.07 -5.29
CA SER A 439 -35.69 -23.12 -4.49
C SER A 439 -35.63 -24.15 -3.35
N ALA A 440 -36.10 -23.78 -2.17
CA ALA A 440 -36.16 -24.67 -1.00
C ALA A 440 -36.89 -26.00 -1.31
N PRO A 441 -36.29 -27.17 -0.98
CA PRO A 441 -36.88 -28.49 -1.19
C PRO A 441 -38.01 -28.77 -0.20
N GLN A 442 -39.04 -29.49 -0.64
CA GLN A 442 -40.16 -29.98 0.16
C GLN A 442 -40.01 -31.49 0.40
N PRO A 443 -40.63 -32.05 1.46
CA PRO A 443 -40.64 -33.49 1.68
C PRO A 443 -41.22 -34.24 0.47
N GLY A 444 -40.45 -35.19 -0.07
CA GLY A 444 -40.75 -35.91 -1.31
C GLY A 444 -40.12 -35.34 -2.59
N ASP A 445 -39.51 -34.15 -2.57
CA ASP A 445 -38.71 -33.67 -3.70
C ASP A 445 -37.47 -34.55 -3.91
N LYS A 446 -37.17 -34.84 -5.18
CA LYS A 446 -35.92 -35.48 -5.59
C LYS A 446 -34.82 -34.43 -5.71
N VAL A 447 -33.63 -34.71 -5.20
CA VAL A 447 -32.49 -33.78 -5.16
C VAL A 447 -31.20 -34.40 -5.70
N GLU A 448 -30.41 -33.60 -6.42
CA GLU A 448 -29.00 -33.84 -6.74
C GLU A 448 -28.16 -33.11 -5.69
N PHE A 449 -27.08 -33.71 -5.17
CA PHE A 449 -26.23 -33.11 -4.13
C PHE A 449 -24.84 -33.75 -4.10
N SER A 450 -23.88 -33.09 -3.44
CA SER A 450 -22.58 -33.68 -3.06
C SER A 450 -22.48 -33.81 -1.55
N ILE A 451 -21.64 -34.73 -1.07
CA ILE A 451 -21.39 -34.91 0.36
C ILE A 451 -20.21 -34.01 0.78
N SER A 452 -20.38 -33.27 1.87
CA SER A 452 -19.30 -32.50 2.51
C SER A 452 -19.08 -32.97 3.93
N GLU A 453 -17.86 -33.40 4.23
CA GLU A 453 -17.45 -33.88 5.54
C GLU A 453 -16.64 -32.79 6.29
N ALA A 454 -17.11 -32.40 7.46
CA ALA A 454 -16.36 -31.49 8.33
C ALA A 454 -15.17 -32.22 8.96
N LYS A 455 -13.94 -31.89 8.52
CA LYS A 455 -12.69 -32.56 8.94
C LYS A 455 -12.53 -32.66 10.47
N ARG A 456 -12.96 -31.60 11.17
CA ARG A 456 -13.02 -31.48 12.64
C ARG A 456 -13.82 -32.57 13.35
N THR A 457 -14.88 -33.10 12.75
CA THR A 457 -15.88 -33.96 13.41
C THR A 457 -16.24 -35.24 12.66
N GLY A 458 -15.81 -35.41 11.40
CA GLY A 458 -16.30 -36.49 10.53
C GLY A 458 -17.79 -36.38 10.22
N GLN A 459 -18.44 -35.26 10.54
CA GLN A 459 -19.86 -35.06 10.25
C GLN A 459 -20.05 -34.75 8.78
N GLN A 460 -20.76 -35.64 8.09
CA GLN A 460 -21.13 -35.51 6.69
C GLN A 460 -22.48 -34.77 6.57
N SER A 461 -22.59 -33.92 5.55
CA SER A 461 -23.77 -33.12 5.24
C SER A 461 -23.94 -32.97 3.73
N ALA A 462 -25.17 -32.74 3.26
CA ALA A 462 -25.44 -32.49 1.85
C ALA A 462 -25.17 -31.02 1.48
N VAL A 463 -24.40 -30.79 0.40
CA VAL A 463 -24.07 -29.47 -0.16
C VAL A 463 -24.28 -29.45 -1.67
N SER A 464 -24.30 -28.25 -2.27
CA SER A 464 -24.68 -28.06 -3.69
C SER A 464 -26.01 -28.73 -4.02
N MET A 465 -26.99 -28.58 -3.11
CA MET A 465 -28.26 -29.28 -3.18
C MET A 465 -29.22 -28.64 -4.18
N LYS A 466 -29.58 -29.39 -5.22
CA LYS A 466 -30.39 -28.92 -6.34
C LYS A 466 -31.63 -29.77 -6.53
N VAL A 467 -32.81 -29.13 -6.52
CA VAL A 467 -34.10 -29.83 -6.71
C VAL A 467 -34.25 -30.31 -8.15
N MET A 468 -34.33 -31.62 -8.35
CA MET A 468 -34.51 -32.25 -9.65
C MET A 468 -35.98 -32.31 -10.03
N GLY A 469 -36.35 -31.67 -11.15
CA GLY A 469 -37.57 -32.04 -11.88
C GLY A 469 -38.90 -31.68 -11.21
N ARG A 470 -38.99 -30.58 -10.44
CA ARG A 470 -40.27 -29.98 -10.03
C ARG A 470 -41.11 -29.58 -11.24
N SER A 471 -41.89 -30.52 -11.78
CA SER A 471 -42.77 -30.33 -12.94
C SER A 471 -43.95 -29.43 -12.58
N SER A 472 -43.74 -28.12 -12.69
CA SER A 472 -44.81 -27.13 -12.64
C SER A 472 -45.52 -27.13 -13.98
N ASN A 473 -46.82 -27.47 -14.00
CA ASN A 473 -47.71 -27.25 -15.16
C ASN A 473 -48.02 -25.75 -15.40
N GLY A 474 -47.10 -24.86 -15.02
CA GLY A 474 -47.16 -23.43 -15.28
C GLY A 474 -46.72 -23.16 -16.73
N LYS A 475 -47.57 -22.44 -17.47
CA LYS A 475 -47.17 -21.86 -18.76
C LYS A 475 -45.94 -20.96 -18.52
N ARG A 476 -44.87 -21.20 -19.28
CA ARG A 476 -43.72 -20.28 -19.32
C ARG A 476 -44.07 -19.04 -20.15
N PHE A 477 -43.51 -17.91 -19.76
CA PHE A 477 -43.68 -16.61 -20.41
C PHE A 477 -42.31 -16.03 -20.71
N ILE A 478 -42.22 -15.25 -21.80
CA ILE A 478 -41.03 -14.46 -22.12
C ILE A 478 -41.31 -13.00 -21.73
N GLY A 479 -40.25 -12.29 -21.35
CA GLY A 479 -40.28 -10.86 -21.05
C GLY A 479 -38.87 -10.28 -21.02
N TYR A 480 -38.78 -9.00 -20.67
CA TYR A 480 -37.53 -8.24 -20.73
C TYR A 480 -37.25 -7.58 -19.38
N ILE A 481 -35.99 -7.53 -18.93
CA ILE A 481 -35.66 -6.88 -17.65
C ILE A 481 -35.91 -5.36 -17.73
N ALA A 482 -36.93 -4.89 -17.01
CA ALA A 482 -37.39 -3.50 -17.01
C ALA A 482 -36.74 -2.64 -15.93
N THR A 483 -36.37 -3.23 -14.79
CA THR A 483 -35.74 -2.55 -13.66
C THR A 483 -35.05 -3.56 -12.76
N LEU A 484 -33.87 -3.20 -12.26
CA LEU A 484 -33.09 -3.95 -11.27
C LEU A 484 -32.83 -3.06 -10.06
N LYS A 485 -32.95 -3.60 -8.85
CA LYS A 485 -32.67 -2.93 -7.57
C LYS A 485 -31.80 -3.83 -6.69
N ASP A 486 -31.79 -3.65 -5.37
CA ASP A 486 -30.80 -4.33 -4.51
C ASP A 486 -31.07 -5.84 -4.33
N ASN A 487 -32.34 -6.25 -4.21
CA ASN A 487 -32.74 -7.64 -3.96
C ASN A 487 -33.85 -8.16 -4.89
N PHE A 488 -34.33 -7.31 -5.80
CA PHE A 488 -35.50 -7.59 -6.63
C PHE A 488 -35.48 -6.76 -7.92
N GLY A 489 -36.27 -7.19 -8.90
CA GLY A 489 -36.45 -6.47 -10.15
C GLY A 489 -37.88 -6.56 -10.70
N PHE A 490 -38.03 -6.05 -11.90
CA PHE A 490 -39.27 -6.06 -12.67
C PHE A 490 -39.01 -6.54 -14.10
N ILE A 491 -39.92 -7.36 -14.63
CA ILE A 491 -39.89 -7.91 -15.98
C ILE A 491 -41.03 -7.28 -16.79
N GLU A 492 -40.70 -6.56 -17.85
CA GLU A 492 -41.65 -6.12 -18.88
C GLU A 492 -42.23 -7.33 -19.61
N THR A 493 -43.55 -7.37 -19.77
CA THR A 493 -44.24 -8.43 -20.53
C THR A 493 -43.86 -8.40 -22.00
N ALA A 494 -43.93 -9.55 -22.70
CA ALA A 494 -43.75 -9.60 -24.16
C ALA A 494 -44.81 -8.79 -24.98
N ASN A 495 -45.86 -8.30 -24.32
CA ASN A 495 -46.84 -7.36 -24.89
C ASN A 495 -46.43 -5.88 -24.68
N HIS A 496 -45.32 -5.63 -23.98
CA HIS A 496 -44.82 -4.32 -23.58
C HIS A 496 -45.82 -3.50 -22.73
N ASP A 497 -46.83 -4.15 -22.12
CA ASP A 497 -47.99 -3.49 -21.52
C ASP A 497 -47.92 -3.34 -19.99
N LYS A 498 -47.14 -4.20 -19.33
CA LYS A 498 -47.07 -4.34 -17.87
C LYS A 498 -45.68 -4.75 -17.40
N GLU A 499 -45.42 -4.53 -16.12
CA GLU A 499 -44.28 -5.09 -15.40
C GLU A 499 -44.73 -6.18 -14.42
N ILE A 500 -43.92 -7.23 -14.26
CA ILE A 500 -44.10 -8.33 -13.30
C ILE A 500 -42.94 -8.30 -12.30
N PHE A 501 -43.24 -8.30 -11.00
CA PHE A 501 -42.23 -8.32 -9.93
C PHE A 501 -41.56 -9.70 -9.82
N PHE A 502 -40.23 -9.71 -9.64
CA PHE A 502 -39.48 -10.91 -9.23
C PHE A 502 -38.47 -10.57 -8.13
N HIS A 503 -38.23 -11.52 -7.23
CA HIS A 503 -37.16 -11.44 -6.23
C HIS A 503 -35.91 -12.15 -6.76
N TYR A 504 -34.70 -11.74 -6.36
CA TYR A 504 -33.47 -12.33 -6.92
C TYR A 504 -33.26 -13.81 -6.53
N SER A 505 -33.93 -14.32 -5.49
CA SER A 505 -34.00 -15.77 -5.20
C SER A 505 -34.66 -16.59 -6.31
N GLU A 506 -35.50 -15.95 -7.14
CA GLU A 506 -36.19 -16.61 -8.24
C GLU A 506 -35.36 -16.64 -9.53
N TYR A 507 -34.27 -15.87 -9.60
CA TYR A 507 -33.39 -15.85 -10.75
C TYR A 507 -32.38 -17.00 -10.68
N SER A 508 -32.47 -17.92 -11.62
CA SER A 508 -31.61 -19.12 -11.70
C SER A 508 -30.36 -18.81 -12.52
N GLY A 509 -29.48 -17.96 -11.97
CA GLY A 509 -28.24 -17.56 -12.61
C GLY A 509 -27.45 -16.55 -11.77
N ASP A 510 -26.34 -16.06 -12.32
CA ASP A 510 -25.53 -15.00 -11.71
C ASP A 510 -26.19 -13.62 -11.92
N VAL A 511 -26.60 -12.99 -10.82
CA VAL A 511 -27.34 -11.71 -10.82
C VAL A 511 -26.47 -10.56 -11.34
N ASP A 512 -25.15 -10.61 -11.13
CA ASP A 512 -24.20 -9.59 -11.61
C ASP A 512 -24.00 -9.66 -13.15
N LYS A 513 -24.65 -10.62 -13.82
CA LYS A 513 -24.68 -10.78 -15.29
C LYS A 513 -26.09 -10.55 -15.89
N LEU A 514 -26.96 -9.85 -15.17
CA LEU A 514 -28.33 -9.52 -15.59
C LEU A 514 -28.43 -8.00 -15.84
N ASP A 515 -28.78 -7.62 -17.07
CA ASP A 515 -28.76 -6.25 -17.57
C ASP A 515 -30.17 -5.75 -17.92
N LEU A 516 -30.36 -4.42 -17.97
CA LEU A 516 -31.62 -3.84 -18.43
C LEU A 516 -31.86 -4.15 -19.91
N GLY A 517 -33.06 -4.65 -20.23
CA GLY A 517 -33.43 -5.12 -21.57
C GLY A 517 -33.15 -6.60 -21.85
N ASP A 518 -32.51 -7.35 -20.93
CA ASP A 518 -32.27 -8.78 -21.10
C ASP A 518 -33.56 -9.58 -21.32
N THR A 519 -33.57 -10.48 -22.31
CA THR A 519 -34.64 -11.45 -22.51
C THR A 519 -34.59 -12.52 -21.42
N VAL A 520 -35.69 -12.70 -20.69
CA VAL A 520 -35.86 -13.74 -19.68
C VAL A 520 -37.09 -14.60 -19.93
N GLU A 521 -36.98 -15.89 -19.62
CA GLU A 521 -38.11 -16.80 -19.48
C GLU A 521 -38.48 -16.93 -17.99
N TYR A 522 -39.77 -16.99 -17.65
CA TYR A 522 -40.27 -17.09 -16.28
C TYR A 522 -41.64 -17.78 -16.18
N CYS A 523 -42.01 -18.21 -14.98
CA CYS A 523 -43.35 -18.70 -14.64
C CYS A 523 -44.13 -17.64 -13.84
N LEU A 524 -45.42 -17.45 -14.13
CA LEU A 524 -46.29 -16.60 -13.29
C LEU A 524 -46.79 -17.38 -12.07
N SER A 525 -46.61 -16.80 -10.88
CA SER A 525 -47.20 -17.28 -9.63
C SER A 525 -48.19 -16.29 -9.02
N LYS A 526 -49.15 -16.81 -8.25
CA LYS A 526 -50.13 -16.01 -7.51
C LYS A 526 -49.69 -15.95 -6.05
N GLY A 527 -49.23 -14.77 -5.63
CA GLY A 527 -48.83 -14.53 -4.25
C GLY A 527 -50.02 -14.48 -3.28
N LYS A 528 -49.75 -14.11 -2.02
CA LYS A 528 -50.81 -13.82 -1.05
C LYS A 528 -51.44 -12.45 -1.36
N GLY A 529 -52.72 -12.45 -1.74
CA GLY A 529 -53.42 -11.30 -2.31
C GLY A 529 -53.27 -11.25 -3.84
N ASN A 530 -54.00 -10.33 -4.51
CA ASN A 530 -54.08 -10.27 -5.99
C ASN A 530 -52.80 -9.75 -6.68
N LYS A 531 -51.62 -9.91 -6.06
CA LYS A 531 -50.32 -9.59 -6.66
C LYS A 531 -49.77 -10.83 -7.37
N VAL A 532 -49.38 -10.65 -8.62
CA VAL A 532 -48.76 -11.68 -9.45
C VAL A 532 -47.25 -11.46 -9.47
N SER A 533 -46.49 -12.53 -9.30
CA SER A 533 -45.03 -12.54 -9.27
C SER A 533 -44.48 -13.46 -10.36
N ALA A 534 -43.24 -13.22 -10.76
CA ALA A 534 -42.47 -14.14 -11.59
C ALA A 534 -41.56 -15.01 -10.71
N GLU A 535 -41.65 -16.32 -10.92
CA GLU A 535 -40.82 -17.36 -10.30
C GLU A 535 -40.00 -18.06 -11.38
N ARG A 536 -38.88 -18.69 -11.00
CA ARG A 536 -38.01 -19.47 -11.90
C ARG A 536 -37.55 -18.66 -13.13
N VAL A 537 -37.07 -17.45 -12.90
CA VAL A 537 -36.58 -16.53 -13.93
C VAL A 537 -35.24 -17.02 -14.46
N THR A 538 -35.10 -17.18 -15.78
CA THR A 538 -33.86 -17.59 -16.45
C THR A 538 -33.55 -16.69 -17.63
N LYS A 539 -32.32 -16.18 -17.74
CA LYS A 539 -31.83 -15.43 -18.91
C LYS A 539 -31.86 -16.35 -20.14
N SER A 540 -32.47 -15.88 -21.22
CA SER A 540 -32.76 -16.68 -22.43
C SER A 540 -32.05 -16.08 -23.64
N HIS A 541 -31.27 -16.90 -24.33
CA HIS A 541 -30.61 -16.54 -25.58
C HIS A 541 -31.49 -16.79 -26.83
N HIS A 542 -32.71 -17.33 -26.65
CA HIS A 542 -33.64 -17.56 -27.74
C HIS A 542 -34.37 -16.29 -28.14
N VAL A 543 -33.69 -15.46 -28.93
CA VAL A 543 -34.35 -14.46 -29.79
C VAL A 543 -35.08 -15.21 -30.90
N ASN A 544 -36.29 -15.71 -30.60
CA ASN A 544 -37.32 -15.82 -31.61
C ASN A 544 -37.59 -14.38 -32.05
N GLY A 545 -36.98 -13.97 -33.17
CA GLY A 545 -37.05 -12.60 -33.66
C GLY A 545 -38.51 -12.18 -33.76
N SER A 546 -38.86 -11.14 -33.00
CA SER A 546 -40.09 -10.44 -33.29
C SER A 546 -39.91 -9.80 -34.67
N ASN A 547 -40.79 -10.17 -35.61
CA ASN A 547 -40.83 -9.55 -36.94
C ASN A 547 -41.50 -8.18 -36.83
N ASP A 548 -40.90 -7.35 -35.99
CA ASP A 548 -41.33 -6.04 -35.59
C ASP A 548 -40.85 -5.06 -36.67
N GLU A 549 -41.72 -4.77 -37.63
CA GLU A 549 -41.41 -3.86 -38.74
C GLU A 549 -41.19 -2.44 -38.18
N VAL A 550 -39.93 -2.02 -38.18
CA VAL A 550 -39.51 -0.66 -37.82
C VAL A 550 -39.64 0.23 -39.06
N ASP A 551 -40.41 1.29 -38.93
CA ASP A 551 -40.48 2.38 -39.91
C ASP A 551 -39.11 3.08 -39.97
N PRO A 552 -38.44 3.12 -41.13
CA PRO A 552 -37.15 3.80 -41.26
C PRO A 552 -37.26 5.32 -41.04
N ILE A 553 -38.46 5.92 -41.11
CA ILE A 553 -38.67 7.35 -40.87
C ILE A 553 -38.30 7.70 -39.41
N LEU A 554 -37.43 8.70 -39.26
CA LEU A 554 -37.08 9.27 -37.96
C LEU A 554 -38.12 10.34 -37.57
N TYR A 555 -38.78 10.13 -36.45
CA TYR A 555 -39.76 11.05 -35.87
C TYR A 555 -39.16 11.83 -34.71
N TRP A 556 -39.65 13.05 -34.51
CA TRP A 556 -39.31 13.92 -33.38
C TRP A 556 -40.53 14.05 -32.47
N GLY A 557 -40.29 14.03 -31.16
CA GLY A 557 -41.38 14.07 -30.18
C GLY A 557 -40.95 14.55 -28.81
N LYS A 558 -41.96 14.70 -27.94
CA LYS A 558 -41.80 15.17 -26.55
C LYS A 558 -42.35 14.13 -25.59
N VAL A 559 -41.58 13.75 -24.59
CA VAL A 559 -41.99 12.79 -23.56
C VAL A 559 -43.08 13.44 -22.70
N ILE A 560 -44.33 12.99 -22.80
CA ILE A 560 -45.45 13.52 -22.00
C ILE A 560 -45.65 12.75 -20.69
N ARG A 561 -45.16 11.50 -20.63
CA ARG A 561 -45.20 10.62 -19.46
C ARG A 561 -44.00 9.65 -19.50
N PRO A 562 -43.22 9.51 -18.42
CA PRO A 562 -42.03 8.65 -18.41
C PRO A 562 -42.40 7.18 -18.15
N LEU A 563 -41.40 6.29 -18.18
CA LEU A 563 -41.55 4.90 -17.71
C LEU A 563 -41.79 4.85 -16.19
N ARG A 564 -42.48 3.81 -15.73
CA ARG A 564 -42.79 3.58 -14.31
C ARG A 564 -41.56 3.40 -13.41
N SER A 565 -40.42 3.05 -14.01
CA SER A 565 -39.11 3.00 -13.36
C SER A 565 -38.55 4.37 -12.98
N VAL A 566 -39.04 5.45 -13.62
CA VAL A 566 -38.65 6.86 -13.41
C VAL A 566 -39.71 7.60 -12.58
N ASP A 567 -41.00 7.32 -12.82
CA ASP A 567 -42.11 7.74 -11.95
C ASP A 567 -42.84 6.52 -11.35
N PRO A 568 -42.44 6.05 -10.15
CA PRO A 568 -43.10 4.93 -9.48
C PRO A 568 -44.51 5.25 -8.95
N THR A 569 -44.98 6.50 -9.04
CA THR A 569 -46.31 6.89 -8.54
C THR A 569 -47.42 6.58 -9.54
N GLN A 570 -47.11 6.48 -10.84
CA GLN A 570 -48.08 6.16 -11.88
C GLN A 570 -48.51 4.68 -11.85
N THR A 571 -49.67 4.39 -12.43
CA THR A 571 -50.26 3.04 -12.52
C THR A 571 -49.83 2.27 -13.77
N GLU A 572 -49.54 2.97 -14.87
CA GLU A 572 -49.20 2.38 -16.17
C GLU A 572 -47.70 2.12 -16.28
N TYR A 573 -47.31 0.96 -16.83
CA TYR A 573 -45.90 0.62 -17.01
C TYR A 573 -45.21 1.50 -18.08
N GLN A 574 -45.75 1.48 -19.30
CA GLN A 574 -45.24 2.17 -20.49
C GLN A 574 -44.99 3.66 -20.24
N GLY A 575 -44.04 4.28 -20.94
CA GLY A 575 -44.00 5.74 -21.13
C GLY A 575 -44.84 6.18 -22.34
N MET A 576 -44.97 7.50 -22.58
CA MET A 576 -45.65 8.08 -23.74
C MET A 576 -44.89 9.27 -24.35
N ILE A 577 -44.81 9.34 -25.68
CA ILE A 577 -44.21 10.42 -26.48
C ILE A 577 -45.28 11.07 -27.38
N GLU A 578 -45.32 12.40 -27.45
CA GLU A 578 -46.17 13.17 -28.36
C GLU A 578 -45.36 13.65 -29.59
N LEU A 579 -45.88 13.43 -30.80
CA LEU A 579 -45.24 13.82 -32.08
C LEU A 579 -45.21 15.33 -32.30
N LEU A 580 -44.11 15.86 -32.84
CA LEU A 580 -43.79 17.30 -32.80
C LEU A 580 -44.02 18.09 -34.11
N GLU A 581 -44.09 17.46 -35.29
CA GLU A 581 -44.10 18.17 -36.59
C GLU A 581 -45.21 17.75 -37.58
N GLU A 582 -45.22 18.32 -38.80
CA GLU A 582 -46.45 18.79 -39.45
C GLU A 582 -46.99 17.93 -40.62
N ALA A 583 -47.44 16.70 -40.34
CA ALA A 583 -48.31 15.98 -41.26
C ALA A 583 -49.37 15.12 -40.56
N CYS A 584 -50.65 15.44 -40.78
CA CYS A 584 -51.86 14.62 -40.52
C CYS A 584 -52.17 14.18 -39.06
N VAL A 585 -51.20 14.04 -38.14
CA VAL A 585 -51.38 13.34 -36.85
C VAL A 585 -50.81 14.11 -35.63
N LYS A 586 -51.13 15.40 -35.49
CA LYS A 586 -50.79 16.16 -34.26
C LYS A 586 -51.52 15.57 -33.05
N GLY A 587 -50.80 15.38 -31.93
CA GLY A 587 -51.38 15.06 -30.62
C GLY A 587 -51.76 13.59 -30.37
N ARG A 588 -51.34 12.61 -31.19
CA ARG A 588 -51.43 11.19 -30.79
C ARG A 588 -50.23 10.80 -29.92
N PRO A 589 -50.45 10.26 -28.70
CA PRO A 589 -49.37 9.81 -27.84
C PRO A 589 -48.96 8.38 -28.21
N ILE A 590 -47.67 8.19 -28.52
CA ILE A 590 -47.07 6.90 -28.87
C ILE A 590 -46.47 6.27 -27.58
N PRO A 591 -46.86 5.04 -27.22
CA PRO A 591 -46.32 4.35 -26.05
C PRO A 591 -44.89 3.80 -26.26
N PHE A 592 -44.14 3.65 -25.17
CA PHE A 592 -42.81 3.01 -25.18
C PHE A 592 -42.54 2.15 -23.93
N GLY A 593 -41.71 1.12 -24.10
CA GLY A 593 -41.19 0.24 -23.03
C GLY A 593 -39.67 0.40 -22.85
N ILE A 594 -39.03 -0.39 -21.96
CA ILE A 594 -37.55 -0.36 -21.84
C ILE A 594 -36.89 -0.84 -23.13
N VAL A 595 -37.53 -1.78 -23.82
CA VAL A 595 -37.05 -2.32 -25.10
C VAL A 595 -37.00 -1.23 -26.18
N GLY A 596 -37.85 -0.20 -26.11
CA GLY A 596 -37.85 0.92 -27.07
C GLY A 596 -36.69 1.92 -26.93
N MET A 597 -36.01 1.95 -25.78
CA MET A 597 -34.87 2.87 -25.54
C MET A 597 -33.62 2.45 -26.33
N SER A 598 -32.91 3.37 -27.00
CA SER A 598 -31.60 3.04 -27.60
C SER A 598 -30.56 2.71 -26.51
N ASN A 599 -30.53 3.48 -25.41
CA ASN A 599 -29.73 3.20 -24.22
C ASN A 599 -30.64 2.73 -23.07
N LYS A 600 -30.55 1.46 -22.66
CA LYS A 600 -31.42 0.85 -21.64
C LYS A 600 -31.19 1.41 -20.22
N ALA A 601 -30.07 2.10 -19.97
CA ALA A 601 -29.76 2.72 -18.68
C ALA A 601 -30.22 4.20 -18.60
N ASP A 602 -30.63 4.80 -19.72
CA ASP A 602 -31.05 6.21 -19.78
C ASP A 602 -32.49 6.39 -19.24
N CYS A 603 -32.74 7.49 -18.52
CA CYS A 603 -34.03 7.77 -17.88
C CYS A 603 -34.76 8.97 -18.50
N LEU A 604 -35.73 8.70 -19.38
CA LEU A 604 -36.53 9.76 -20.00
C LEU A 604 -37.44 10.48 -18.98
N GLN A 605 -37.41 11.82 -19.00
CA GLN A 605 -38.19 12.69 -18.13
C GLN A 605 -39.33 13.40 -18.87
N LYS A 606 -40.40 13.73 -18.14
CA LYS A 606 -41.54 14.46 -18.69
C LYS A 606 -41.11 15.86 -19.15
N GLY A 607 -41.22 16.11 -20.45
CA GLY A 607 -40.87 17.36 -21.09
C GLY A 607 -39.64 17.28 -22.00
N GLU A 608 -38.85 16.21 -21.93
CA GLU A 608 -37.68 16.02 -22.80
C GLU A 608 -38.09 15.83 -24.28
N THR A 609 -37.23 16.32 -25.17
CA THR A 609 -37.35 16.08 -26.61
C THR A 609 -36.55 14.84 -26.99
N VAL A 610 -37.14 13.97 -27.79
CA VAL A 610 -36.56 12.71 -28.27
C VAL A 610 -36.67 12.61 -29.79
N LYS A 611 -35.70 11.95 -30.42
CA LYS A 611 -35.83 11.37 -31.76
C LYS A 611 -36.07 9.86 -31.60
N PHE A 612 -36.91 9.28 -32.46
CA PHE A 612 -37.32 7.88 -32.35
C PHE A 612 -37.85 7.35 -33.69
N GLN A 613 -38.00 6.04 -33.81
CA GLN A 613 -38.67 5.38 -34.93
C GLN A 613 -39.99 4.76 -34.45
N LEU A 614 -40.93 4.56 -35.37
CA LEU A 614 -42.18 3.84 -35.09
C LEU A 614 -41.99 2.37 -35.41
N CYS A 615 -42.62 1.50 -34.63
CA CYS A 615 -42.58 0.06 -34.87
C CYS A 615 -43.92 -0.59 -34.56
N VAL A 616 -44.36 -1.53 -35.40
CA VAL A 616 -45.59 -2.29 -35.19
C VAL A 616 -45.25 -3.61 -34.52
N MET A 617 -45.67 -3.77 -33.26
CA MET A 617 -45.42 -4.97 -32.46
C MET A 617 -46.19 -6.17 -33.01
N GLY A 618 -45.48 -7.21 -33.47
CA GLY A 618 -46.07 -8.36 -34.16
C GLY A 618 -47.06 -9.20 -33.34
N GLN A 619 -47.06 -9.06 -32.01
CA GLN A 619 -47.92 -9.83 -31.10
C GLN A 619 -49.33 -9.23 -30.89
N ASN A 620 -49.48 -7.91 -31.04
CA ASN A 620 -50.72 -7.19 -30.74
C ASN A 620 -51.10 -6.10 -31.77
N GLY A 621 -50.25 -5.82 -32.76
CA GLY A 621 -50.47 -4.78 -33.77
C GLY A 621 -50.33 -3.35 -33.23
N GLN A 622 -49.83 -3.17 -32.01
CA GLN A 622 -49.67 -1.86 -31.39
C GLN A 622 -48.45 -1.13 -31.96
N THR A 623 -48.65 0.11 -32.42
CA THR A 623 -47.54 1.00 -32.77
C THR A 623 -46.87 1.49 -31.48
N MET A 624 -45.59 1.16 -31.32
CA MET A 624 -44.72 1.59 -30.23
C MET A 624 -43.63 2.51 -30.78
N ALA A 625 -43.01 3.32 -29.91
CA ALA A 625 -41.77 4.01 -30.21
C ALA A 625 -40.56 3.11 -29.89
N CYS A 626 -39.62 3.03 -30.83
CA CYS A 626 -38.36 2.31 -30.70
C CYS A 626 -37.16 3.19 -31.09
N ASN A 627 -35.94 2.72 -30.83
CA ASN A 627 -34.69 3.45 -31.04
C ASN A 627 -34.75 4.88 -30.50
N ILE A 628 -35.31 5.03 -29.29
CA ILE A 628 -35.58 6.32 -28.68
C ILE A 628 -34.28 6.89 -28.11
N GLU A 629 -33.91 8.07 -28.60
CA GLU A 629 -32.70 8.81 -28.22
C GLU A 629 -33.08 10.22 -27.74
N PRO A 630 -32.76 10.58 -26.48
CA PRO A 630 -33.02 11.91 -25.94
C PRO A 630 -32.02 12.93 -26.48
N LEU A 631 -32.53 14.12 -26.79
CA LEU A 631 -31.78 15.21 -27.40
C LEU A 631 -31.42 16.23 -26.30
N ARG A 632 -30.46 15.87 -25.45
CA ARG A 632 -30.06 16.69 -24.30
C ARG A 632 -28.86 17.55 -24.64
N ARG A 633 -29.01 18.87 -24.43
CA ARG A 633 -27.92 19.85 -24.54
C ARG A 633 -27.94 20.72 -23.29
N GLY A 634 -26.77 21.09 -22.79
CA GLY A 634 -26.62 21.92 -21.59
C GLY A 634 -25.25 22.60 -21.56
N THR A 635 -25.06 23.51 -20.61
CA THR A 635 -23.75 24.17 -20.41
C THR A 635 -23.03 23.59 -19.20
N VAL A 636 -21.73 23.36 -19.31
CA VAL A 636 -20.88 22.97 -18.18
C VAL A 636 -20.80 24.14 -17.19
N GLU A 637 -21.21 23.93 -15.94
CA GLU A 637 -21.11 24.96 -14.90
C GLU A 637 -19.68 25.03 -14.34
N CYS A 638 -19.12 23.88 -13.97
CA CYS A 638 -17.72 23.75 -13.57
C CYS A 638 -17.25 22.30 -13.65
N VAL A 639 -15.94 22.14 -13.82
CA VAL A 639 -15.20 20.88 -13.63
C VAL A 639 -14.20 21.10 -12.50
N LYS A 640 -14.05 20.12 -11.60
CA LYS A 640 -13.16 20.15 -10.43
C LYS A 640 -12.58 18.77 -10.19
N ASP A 641 -11.26 18.69 -10.16
CA ASP A 641 -10.47 17.48 -9.91
C ASP A 641 -10.83 16.30 -10.82
N GLN A 642 -11.81 15.48 -10.44
CA GLN A 642 -12.25 14.30 -11.21
C GLN A 642 -13.74 14.31 -11.58
N PHE A 643 -14.49 15.37 -11.28
CA PHE A 643 -15.94 15.45 -11.53
C PHE A 643 -16.37 16.84 -12.01
N GLY A 644 -17.59 16.94 -12.52
CA GLY A 644 -18.15 18.20 -13.00
C GLY A 644 -19.67 18.28 -12.84
N PHE A 645 -20.21 19.45 -13.15
CA PHE A 645 -21.65 19.73 -13.15
C PHE A 645 -22.08 20.39 -14.45
N ILE A 646 -23.20 19.94 -15.00
CA ILE A 646 -23.89 20.53 -16.15
C ILE A 646 -25.14 21.26 -15.64
N ASN A 647 -25.41 22.44 -16.18
CA ASN A 647 -26.65 23.19 -15.99
C ASN A 647 -27.80 22.48 -16.72
N TYR A 648 -28.35 21.45 -16.08
CA TYR A 648 -29.45 20.65 -16.55
C TYR A 648 -30.27 20.18 -15.34
N GLU A 649 -31.58 20.46 -15.33
CA GLU A 649 -32.47 20.14 -14.20
C GLU A 649 -33.03 18.72 -14.35
N VAL A 650 -32.85 17.89 -13.31
CA VAL A 650 -33.12 16.44 -13.33
C VAL A 650 -33.69 16.02 -11.98
N GLY A 651 -34.99 15.72 -11.95
CA GLY A 651 -35.73 15.55 -10.68
C GLY A 651 -35.63 16.79 -9.79
N ASP A 652 -35.39 16.62 -8.50
CA ASP A 652 -35.20 17.74 -7.55
C ASP A 652 -33.84 18.46 -7.70
N SER A 653 -32.93 17.96 -8.54
CA SER A 653 -31.60 18.56 -8.73
C SER A 653 -31.60 19.58 -9.86
N LYS A 654 -31.18 20.81 -9.57
CA LYS A 654 -30.98 21.87 -10.58
C LYS A 654 -29.75 21.68 -11.48
N LYS A 655 -28.98 20.61 -11.23
CA LYS A 655 -27.67 20.36 -11.84
C LYS A 655 -27.47 18.86 -12.02
N LEU A 656 -26.88 18.48 -13.14
CA LEU A 656 -26.48 17.10 -13.42
C LEU A 656 -25.01 16.90 -13.06
N PHE A 657 -24.73 15.94 -12.19
CA PHE A 657 -23.36 15.53 -11.83
C PHE A 657 -22.81 14.55 -12.87
N PHE A 658 -21.55 14.69 -13.26
CA PHE A 658 -20.82 13.73 -14.10
C PHE A 658 -19.38 13.52 -13.60
N HIS A 659 -18.78 12.38 -13.95
CA HIS A 659 -17.37 12.09 -13.67
C HIS A 659 -16.54 12.43 -14.91
N VAL A 660 -15.31 12.95 -14.75
CA VAL A 660 -14.40 13.28 -15.88
C VAL A 660 -14.08 12.06 -16.78
N LYS A 661 -14.26 10.83 -16.27
CA LYS A 661 -14.15 9.59 -17.05
C LYS A 661 -15.27 9.38 -18.09
N GLU A 662 -16.40 10.07 -17.92
CA GLU A 662 -17.56 9.99 -18.81
C GLU A 662 -17.47 10.94 -20.01
N ILE A 663 -16.41 11.76 -20.09
CA ILE A 663 -16.18 12.68 -21.20
C ILE A 663 -15.60 11.88 -22.37
N GLN A 664 -16.27 11.93 -23.52
CA GLN A 664 -15.81 11.25 -24.73
C GLN A 664 -14.74 12.06 -25.47
N ASP A 665 -14.09 11.43 -26.45
CA ASP A 665 -13.04 12.01 -27.33
C ASP A 665 -11.80 12.59 -26.62
N GLY A 666 -11.67 12.45 -25.30
CA GLY A 666 -10.52 12.91 -24.51
C GLY A 666 -10.42 14.44 -24.37
N VAL A 667 -11.51 15.16 -24.58
CA VAL A 667 -11.54 16.64 -24.56
C VAL A 667 -11.64 17.17 -23.13
N GLU A 668 -10.78 18.14 -22.77
CA GLU A 668 -10.93 18.88 -21.50
C GLU A 668 -12.07 19.90 -21.60
N LEU A 669 -13.13 19.70 -20.80
CA LEU A 669 -14.27 20.60 -20.72
C LEU A 669 -14.05 21.75 -19.74
N GLN A 670 -14.48 22.95 -20.10
CA GLN A 670 -14.38 24.17 -19.29
C GLN A 670 -15.76 24.74 -18.94
N ALA A 671 -15.80 25.58 -17.89
CA ALA A 671 -17.02 26.27 -17.48
C ALA A 671 -17.52 27.20 -18.61
N GLY A 672 -18.73 26.93 -19.11
CA GLY A 672 -19.35 27.62 -20.24
C GLY A 672 -19.42 26.83 -21.54
N ASP A 673 -18.75 25.67 -21.65
CA ASP A 673 -18.87 24.81 -22.84
C ASP A 673 -20.31 24.27 -23.00
N GLU A 674 -20.83 24.25 -24.23
CA GLU A 674 -22.00 23.44 -24.57
C GLU A 674 -21.61 21.96 -24.68
N VAL A 675 -22.44 21.08 -24.11
CA VAL A 675 -22.27 19.63 -24.11
C VAL A 675 -23.57 18.90 -24.40
N GLU A 676 -23.43 17.73 -25.03
CA GLU A 676 -24.49 16.73 -25.24
C GLU A 676 -24.15 15.48 -24.39
N PHE A 677 -25.17 14.79 -23.86
CA PHE A 677 -24.99 13.75 -22.83
C PHE A 677 -26.21 12.85 -22.63
N SER A 678 -25.96 11.61 -22.18
CA SER A 678 -27.00 10.72 -21.62
C SER A 678 -27.19 10.97 -20.12
N VAL A 679 -28.34 10.57 -19.58
CA VAL A 679 -28.66 10.67 -18.15
C VAL A 679 -29.04 9.29 -17.63
N ILE A 680 -28.15 8.67 -16.85
CA ILE A 680 -28.38 7.37 -16.24
C ILE A 680 -28.99 7.54 -14.85
N LEU A 681 -30.08 6.81 -14.57
CA LEU A 681 -30.65 6.69 -13.23
C LEU A 681 -30.03 5.49 -12.49
N ASN A 682 -29.27 5.77 -11.43
CA ASN A 682 -28.77 4.73 -10.53
C ASN A 682 -29.92 4.20 -9.66
N GLN A 683 -30.57 3.12 -10.10
CA GLN A 683 -31.77 2.53 -9.49
C GLN A 683 -31.63 2.16 -7.99
N ARG A 684 -30.40 1.90 -7.51
CA ARG A 684 -30.07 1.63 -6.10
C ARG A 684 -30.07 2.88 -5.22
N THR A 685 -29.58 4.01 -5.73
CA THR A 685 -29.46 5.26 -4.95
C THR A 685 -30.52 6.31 -5.27
N GLY A 686 -31.31 6.12 -6.33
CA GLY A 686 -32.28 7.09 -6.83
C GLY A 686 -31.65 8.34 -7.45
N LYS A 687 -30.33 8.36 -7.67
CA LYS A 687 -29.60 9.52 -8.19
C LYS A 687 -29.35 9.38 -9.68
N CYS A 688 -29.54 10.46 -10.41
CA CYS A 688 -29.15 10.55 -11.81
C CYS A 688 -27.72 11.10 -11.95
N SER A 689 -27.00 10.63 -12.98
CA SER A 689 -25.68 11.12 -13.37
C SER A 689 -25.57 11.24 -14.89
N GLY A 690 -24.84 12.26 -15.35
CA GLY A 690 -24.50 12.44 -16.76
C GLY A 690 -23.41 11.45 -17.18
N CYS A 691 -23.61 10.81 -18.32
CA CYS A 691 -22.63 9.94 -18.96
C CYS A 691 -22.53 10.26 -20.47
N ASN A 692 -21.52 9.73 -21.16
CA ASN A 692 -21.28 9.98 -22.60
C ASN A 692 -21.27 11.49 -22.94
N VAL A 693 -20.53 12.28 -22.16
CA VAL A 693 -20.51 13.73 -22.29
C VAL A 693 -19.61 14.12 -23.46
N THR A 694 -20.19 14.68 -24.52
CA THR A 694 -19.49 15.16 -25.72
C THR A 694 -19.52 16.68 -25.79
N ARG A 695 -18.45 17.32 -26.29
CA ARG A 695 -18.43 18.78 -26.51
C ARG A 695 -19.25 19.11 -27.75
N GLY A 696 -20.24 19.99 -27.61
CA GLY A 696 -21.15 20.36 -28.69
C GLY A 696 -20.46 21.14 -29.83
N PRO A 697 -21.02 21.13 -31.06
CA PRO A 697 -20.49 21.92 -32.17
C PRO A 697 -20.45 23.42 -31.84
N GLU A 698 -19.25 23.98 -31.89
CA GLU A 698 -18.92 25.33 -31.42
C GLU A 698 -19.52 26.42 -32.33
N LEU A 699 -20.38 27.29 -31.78
CA LEU A 699 -20.87 28.48 -32.46
C LEU A 699 -19.75 29.53 -32.53
N VAL A 700 -18.94 29.45 -33.58
CA VAL A 700 -17.65 30.16 -33.72
C VAL A 700 -17.76 31.68 -33.56
N ALA A 701 -17.38 32.16 -32.38
CA ALA A 701 -16.95 33.54 -32.14
C ALA A 701 -15.43 33.55 -31.90
N ALA A 702 -14.65 33.73 -32.96
CA ALA A 702 -13.21 33.45 -32.99
C ALA A 702 -12.41 34.17 -31.86
N PRO A 703 -11.62 33.44 -31.04
CA PRO A 703 -10.75 34.03 -30.02
C PRO A 703 -9.66 34.93 -30.62
N ARG A 704 -9.24 35.96 -29.87
CA ARG A 704 -8.07 36.79 -30.24
C ARG A 704 -6.76 36.10 -29.83
N PRO A 705 -5.67 36.20 -30.62
CA PRO A 705 -4.41 35.49 -30.32
C PRO A 705 -3.75 35.89 -28.99
N ASP A 706 -3.14 34.90 -28.32
CA ASP A 706 -2.61 34.93 -26.94
C ASP A 706 -1.50 35.94 -26.60
N ARG A 707 -1.10 36.79 -27.55
CA ARG A 707 0.09 37.64 -27.47
C ARG A 707 0.04 38.78 -26.44
N LEU A 708 -1.04 38.87 -25.65
CA LEU A 708 -1.24 39.89 -24.61
C LEU A 708 -1.03 39.38 -23.17
N VAL A 709 -1.25 38.09 -22.91
CA VAL A 709 -1.23 37.54 -21.53
C VAL A 709 0.19 37.49 -20.95
N SER A 710 1.19 37.30 -21.81
CA SER A 710 2.61 37.16 -21.41
C SER A 710 3.26 38.45 -20.90
N ARG A 711 2.66 39.64 -21.11
CA ARG A 711 3.20 40.92 -20.59
C ARG A 711 2.65 41.34 -19.23
N LEU A 712 1.71 40.59 -18.65
CA LEU A 712 1.06 40.92 -17.38
C LEU A 712 1.62 40.17 -16.15
N LYS A 713 2.63 39.30 -16.34
CA LYS A 713 3.29 38.54 -15.25
C LYS A 713 4.72 38.99 -14.93
N SER A 714 5.20 40.07 -15.54
CA SER A 714 6.63 40.45 -15.55
C SER A 714 6.90 41.95 -15.39
N ILE A 715 6.09 42.64 -14.57
CA ILE A 715 6.39 44.01 -14.11
C ILE A 715 6.45 44.01 -12.58
N THR A 716 7.67 44.02 -12.05
CA THR A 716 7.94 44.40 -10.67
C THR A 716 7.88 45.92 -10.54
N LEU A 717 7.26 46.41 -9.47
CA LEU A 717 7.27 47.84 -9.12
C LEU A 717 8.66 48.21 -8.56
N ASP A 718 9.49 48.88 -9.38
CA ASP A 718 10.41 49.96 -8.98
C ASP A 718 11.36 50.35 -10.15
N ASP A 719 10.88 51.20 -11.06
CA ASP A 719 11.75 52.09 -11.85
C ASP A 719 11.02 53.41 -12.16
N ALA A 720 11.75 54.53 -12.12
CA ALA A 720 11.22 55.88 -12.08
C ALA A 720 10.99 56.53 -13.46
N SER A 721 11.17 55.77 -14.55
CA SER A 721 11.25 56.29 -15.93
C SER A 721 10.02 56.01 -16.82
N ALA A 722 8.96 55.37 -16.29
CA ALA A 722 7.75 55.02 -17.05
C ALA A 722 6.76 56.21 -17.21
N PRO A 723 6.04 56.34 -18.36
CA PRO A 723 5.18 57.48 -18.65
C PRO A 723 3.89 57.49 -17.80
N ARG A 724 3.61 58.64 -17.17
CA ARG A 724 2.43 58.84 -16.29
C ARG A 724 1.14 59.04 -17.10
N LEU A 725 0.17 58.15 -16.88
CA LEU A 725 -1.14 58.20 -17.53
C LEU A 725 -2.10 59.06 -16.69
N ILE A 726 -2.48 60.25 -17.19
CA ILE A 726 -3.33 61.20 -16.47
C ILE A 726 -4.81 60.97 -16.81
N VAL A 727 -5.63 60.66 -15.80
CA VAL A 727 -7.08 60.45 -15.96
C VAL A 727 -7.79 61.80 -16.09
N LEU A 728 -8.11 62.20 -17.33
CA LEU A 728 -8.68 63.52 -17.62
C LEU A 728 -10.14 63.74 -17.18
N ARG A 729 -10.93 62.66 -16.98
CA ARG A 729 -12.24 62.70 -16.30
C ARG A 729 -12.52 61.37 -15.59
N GLN A 730 -13.16 61.45 -14.41
CA GLN A 730 -13.83 60.31 -13.79
C GLN A 730 -15.27 60.19 -14.33
N PRO A 731 -15.82 58.97 -14.52
CA PRO A 731 -17.23 58.79 -14.83
C PRO A 731 -18.11 59.21 -13.64
N LYS A 732 -19.34 59.66 -13.94
CA LYS A 732 -20.36 60.04 -12.96
C LYS A 732 -21.62 59.20 -13.12
N GLY A 733 -22.45 59.14 -12.08
CA GLY A 733 -23.81 58.64 -12.19
C GLY A 733 -24.71 59.53 -13.07
N PRO A 734 -25.85 59.02 -13.55
CA PRO A 734 -26.83 59.80 -14.33
C PRO A 734 -27.50 60.93 -13.52
N ASP A 735 -27.36 60.90 -12.20
CA ASP A 735 -27.77 61.93 -11.22
C ASP A 735 -26.66 62.98 -10.95
N ASN A 736 -25.52 62.89 -11.65
CA ASN A 736 -24.34 63.76 -11.51
C ASN A 736 -23.55 63.58 -10.19
N THR A 737 -23.89 62.59 -9.35
CA THR A 737 -23.19 62.26 -8.08
C THR A 737 -22.07 61.22 -8.25
N LYS A 738 -21.37 60.88 -7.16
CA LYS A 738 -20.17 60.02 -7.12
C LYS A 738 -20.47 58.52 -6.90
N GLY A 739 -21.46 57.98 -7.63
CA GLY A 739 -21.61 56.54 -7.81
C GLY A 739 -22.19 55.76 -6.61
N PHE A 740 -22.39 54.46 -6.82
CA PHE A 740 -23.17 53.59 -5.94
C PHE A 740 -22.43 53.23 -4.64
N VAL A 741 -22.95 53.70 -3.50
CA VAL A 741 -22.52 53.27 -2.16
C VAL A 741 -23.40 52.09 -1.73
N SER A 742 -22.89 50.87 -1.88
CA SER A 742 -23.56 49.66 -1.40
C SER A 742 -23.33 49.44 0.09
N GLU A 743 -24.22 49.96 0.94
CA GLU A 743 -24.22 49.63 2.38
C GLU A 743 -24.45 48.12 2.60
N ARG A 744 -23.54 47.48 3.36
CA ARG A 744 -23.74 46.10 3.82
C ARG A 744 -24.76 46.03 4.95
N LYS A 745 -26.04 45.79 4.63
CA LYS A 745 -27.02 45.37 5.64
C LYS A 745 -26.89 43.87 5.90
N ILE A 746 -26.41 43.51 7.09
CA ILE A 746 -26.38 42.14 7.60
C ILE A 746 -27.82 41.75 7.95
N ARG A 747 -28.37 40.70 7.33
CA ARG A 747 -29.64 40.09 7.75
C ARG A 747 -29.35 38.87 8.64
N GLN A 748 -29.88 38.88 9.86
CA GLN A 748 -30.02 37.68 10.68
C GLN A 748 -31.26 36.88 10.25
N THR A 749 -31.24 35.58 10.48
CA THR A 749 -32.38 34.66 10.26
C THR A 749 -33.48 34.91 11.28
N GLY A 750 -34.75 35.06 10.86
CA GLY A 750 -35.89 35.03 11.78
C GLY A 750 -37.15 35.81 11.40
N VAL A 751 -37.16 36.59 10.31
CA VAL A 751 -38.34 37.36 9.86
C VAL A 751 -38.58 37.13 8.37
N VAL A 752 -39.84 36.97 8.00
CA VAL A 752 -40.34 36.78 6.62
C VAL A 752 -41.20 37.98 6.23
N ASP A 753 -41.02 38.44 5.00
CA ASP A 753 -42.01 39.11 4.14
C ASP A 753 -42.03 38.29 2.82
#